data_AF-A0A160F3R3-F1
#
_entry.id   AF-A0A160F3R3-F1
#
_cell.length_a   1.000
_cell.length_b   1.000
_cell.length_c   1.000
_cell.angle_alpha   90.00
_cell.angle_beta   90.00
_cell.angle_gamma   90.00
#
_symmetry.space_group_name_H-M   'P 1'
#
loop_
_entity.id
_entity.type
_entity.pdbx_description
1 polymer ?
#
loop_
_entity_poly.entity_id
_entity_poly.type
_entity_poly.pdbx_seq_one_letter_code
_entity_poly.pdbx_strand_id
1 'polypeptide(L)'
;MSSFLSQCKFMLSILLIYSKPIDASTVLVDKGTTDTSDDTLKTTSIVFTALDGQPAISQTDIKASLSDDKKTLTLVAANSDFFTKRYVVDIKNVKTTDGKDVPAYTTTIDTTDSVRPAVLSYSYADNGLTLKVKFSEPLNSVGTVKLYDGTTEISVSPSFAAGSDEMTINLASSSVPVNKALTLKIFGAVDYNGNVINPNPAELTVMKTTVDTTKPTVQSVEAVNDKTVKVTFSEKLLGNPTIKIGGTTAASVSVDSTGLVYTATLNSAQPGIQAVEVSSYTDLAGNAGDAYTKVVNLQADRTAPKLVSSQVVKINGVENLVLTFDEEVTTQNAITVIRNTDNYVDENNVRKAVGVNVTTDSVNFKLYNPVNGKSKSVTLDISSLPKGTYTVTLPNGLVQDLASSPNAYAEGKQITFVRGTDSLTTKPALTSVDTNGVEVVDNNTLCFTFTQNLDASALNLSNFNINGLALSKAVFDGATNRILVTLAPGANTWTGAHVITVSNIKNVSGLVMDTVTTTETMKENVAPTFTATLTSADVIRVDFSEPVANSTISTVLSGSNFTVKVDGVSNTVAGVYEDSAAGTVVVGNKGYKTVYLKLSSRVTDLTKPITVSATGIVDVDQIGAITSSNVVGNTVSSDVVNVAK
;
A
#
# COMPACT_ATOMS: atom_id res chain seq x y z
N MET A 1 21.90 23.97 -27.24
CA MET A 1 21.18 24.51 -28.41
C MET A 1 21.69 23.73 -29.61
N SER A 2 20.93 22.84 -30.27
CA SER A 2 19.56 22.92 -30.78
C SER A 2 18.90 21.53 -30.72
N SER A 3 17.71 21.40 -30.11
CA SER A 3 16.85 20.20 -30.26
C SER A 3 15.86 20.46 -31.39
N PHE A 4 15.99 19.73 -32.50
CA PHE A 4 14.97 19.70 -33.54
C PHE A 4 13.90 18.67 -33.14
N LEU A 5 12.66 19.11 -32.90
CA LEU A 5 11.51 18.22 -32.88
C LEU A 5 11.20 17.82 -34.34
N SER A 6 11.27 16.54 -34.64
CA SER A 6 10.72 15.97 -35.87
C SER A 6 9.36 15.37 -35.53
N GLN A 7 8.27 15.98 -36.02
CA GLN A 7 6.90 15.48 -35.87
C GLN A 7 6.71 14.25 -36.77
N CYS A 8 6.54 13.07 -36.17
CA CYS A 8 5.97 11.92 -36.86
C CYS A 8 4.48 11.84 -36.52
N LYS A 9 3.63 11.92 -37.54
CA LYS A 9 2.16 12.02 -37.49
C LYS A 9 1.53 10.68 -37.09
N PHE A 10 1.40 10.41 -35.79
CA PHE A 10 0.41 9.47 -35.24
C PHE A 10 0.00 9.96 -33.83
N MET A 11 -1.21 10.53 -33.73
CA MET A 11 -1.70 11.36 -32.62
C MET A 11 -2.01 10.66 -31.30
N LEU A 12 -1.69 9.37 -31.19
CA LEU A 12 -1.59 8.74 -29.87
C LEU A 12 -0.29 9.11 -29.13
N SER A 13 0.71 9.67 -29.84
CA SER A 13 2.04 9.84 -29.27
C SER A 13 2.72 11.19 -29.54
N ILE A 14 3.54 11.64 -28.58
CA ILE A 14 4.45 12.78 -28.68
C ILE A 14 5.88 12.28 -28.59
N LEU A 15 6.74 12.80 -29.47
CA LEU A 15 8.18 12.50 -29.49
C LEU A 15 8.97 13.71 -28.98
N LEU A 16 9.71 13.52 -27.90
CA LEU A 16 10.67 14.49 -27.37
C LEU A 16 12.09 14.03 -27.72
N ILE A 17 12.77 14.81 -28.56
CA ILE A 17 14.07 14.45 -29.12
C ILE A 17 15.17 15.28 -28.45
N TYR A 18 16.11 14.59 -27.81
CA TYR A 18 17.24 15.16 -27.11
C TYR A 18 18.52 15.05 -27.95
N SER A 19 19.31 16.13 -27.97
CA SER A 19 20.60 16.16 -28.68
C SER A 19 21.66 15.22 -28.10
N LYS A 20 21.48 14.76 -26.85
CA LYS A 20 22.36 13.85 -26.12
C LYS A 20 21.54 12.75 -25.43
N PRO A 21 22.12 11.56 -25.19
CA PRO A 21 21.49 10.51 -24.40
C PRO A 21 21.07 11.02 -23.01
N ILE A 22 19.82 10.76 -22.61
CA ILE A 22 19.27 11.14 -21.31
C ILE A 22 19.15 9.94 -20.36
N ASP A 23 19.21 10.23 -19.07
CA ASP A 23 19.01 9.25 -18.01
C ASP A 23 17.52 8.93 -17.88
N ALA A 24 17.16 7.68 -18.20
CA ALA A 24 15.79 7.18 -18.15
C ALA A 24 15.12 7.43 -16.78
N SER A 25 15.87 7.31 -15.68
CA SER A 25 15.35 7.52 -14.32
C SER A 25 14.87 8.96 -14.06
N THR A 26 15.28 9.91 -14.90
CA THR A 26 14.88 11.31 -14.81
C THR A 26 13.59 11.61 -15.58
N VAL A 27 13.15 10.76 -16.50
CA VAL A 27 11.95 10.99 -17.33
C VAL A 27 10.90 9.89 -17.22
N LEU A 28 11.28 8.70 -16.76
CA LEU A 28 10.39 7.55 -16.58
C LEU A 28 10.13 7.28 -15.08
N VAL A 29 8.92 6.83 -14.79
CA VAL A 29 8.57 6.07 -13.60
C VAL A 29 8.55 4.60 -14.00
N ASP A 30 9.72 3.98 -13.86
CA ASP A 30 9.97 2.58 -14.19
C ASP A 30 9.27 1.67 -13.17
N LYS A 31 8.48 0.70 -13.66
CA LYS A 31 7.77 -0.28 -12.79
C LYS A 31 8.65 -1.45 -12.36
N GLY A 32 9.90 -1.50 -12.81
CA GLY A 32 10.88 -2.53 -12.49
C GLY A 32 10.62 -3.84 -13.21
N THR A 33 9.85 -3.81 -14.31
CA THR A 33 9.61 -4.97 -15.16
C THR A 33 10.50 -4.89 -16.40
N THR A 34 10.61 -6.00 -17.14
CA THR A 34 11.26 -5.98 -18.47
C THR A 34 10.34 -5.43 -19.56
N ASP A 35 9.07 -5.14 -19.23
CA ASP A 35 8.06 -4.67 -20.16
C ASP A 35 7.96 -3.14 -20.11
N THR A 36 8.75 -2.48 -20.95
CA THR A 36 8.79 -1.01 -21.07
C THR A 36 7.45 -0.37 -21.52
N SER A 37 6.41 -1.17 -21.81
CA SER A 37 5.08 -0.64 -22.12
C SER A 37 4.27 -0.25 -20.87
N ASP A 38 4.67 -0.69 -19.68
CA ASP A 38 4.00 -0.33 -18.42
C ASP A 38 4.51 0.99 -17.80
N ASP A 39 5.71 1.43 -18.21
CA ASP A 39 6.38 2.65 -17.78
C ASP A 39 5.55 3.90 -18.01
N THR A 40 5.62 4.84 -17.07
CA THR A 40 4.84 6.09 -17.09
C THR A 40 5.75 7.32 -17.04
N LEU A 41 5.22 8.46 -17.47
CA LEU A 41 5.94 9.72 -17.47
C LEU A 41 6.23 10.19 -16.04
N LYS A 42 7.46 10.63 -15.80
CA LYS A 42 7.83 11.31 -14.57
C LYS A 42 7.37 12.77 -14.61
N THR A 43 6.21 13.03 -14.03
CA THR A 43 5.53 14.34 -14.03
C THR A 43 6.32 15.45 -13.31
N THR A 44 7.31 15.12 -12.49
CA THR A 44 8.23 16.13 -11.92
C THR A 44 9.21 16.70 -12.94
N SER A 45 9.35 16.03 -14.09
CA SER A 45 10.33 16.37 -15.12
C SER A 45 9.68 16.92 -16.38
N ILE A 46 8.54 16.38 -16.78
CA ILE A 46 7.81 16.85 -17.97
C ILE A 46 6.36 17.08 -17.57
N VAL A 47 5.90 18.32 -17.72
CA VAL A 47 4.52 18.72 -17.38
C VAL A 47 3.81 19.21 -18.62
N PHE A 48 2.59 18.71 -18.84
CA PHE A 48 1.68 19.18 -19.89
C PHE A 48 0.61 20.08 -19.29
N THR A 49 0.62 21.36 -19.66
CA THR A 49 -0.44 22.30 -19.32
C THR A 49 -1.34 22.48 -20.54
N ALA A 50 -2.58 22.01 -20.45
CA ALA A 50 -3.58 22.21 -21.49
C ALA A 50 -3.83 23.70 -21.73
N LEU A 51 -3.87 24.10 -23.00
CA LEU A 51 -4.34 25.40 -23.43
C LEU A 51 -5.78 25.29 -23.97
N ASP A 52 -6.38 26.42 -24.31
CA ASP A 52 -7.64 26.47 -25.09
C ASP A 52 -8.83 25.67 -24.53
N GLY A 53 -8.85 25.49 -23.21
CA GLY A 53 -9.93 24.88 -22.45
C GLY A 53 -10.23 23.42 -22.80
N GLN A 54 -9.29 22.66 -23.38
CA GLN A 54 -9.48 21.22 -23.57
C GLN A 54 -9.44 20.47 -22.22
N PRO A 55 -10.07 19.28 -22.13
CA PRO A 55 -9.91 18.42 -20.96
C PRO A 55 -8.43 18.20 -20.64
N ALA A 56 -8.08 18.30 -19.36
CA ALA A 56 -6.74 17.97 -18.90
C ALA A 56 -6.51 16.47 -19.08
N ILE A 57 -5.36 16.11 -19.66
CA ILE A 57 -4.92 14.72 -19.72
C ILE A 57 -4.39 14.28 -18.35
N SER A 58 -4.60 13.02 -17.98
CA SER A 58 -4.02 12.47 -16.75
C SER A 58 -2.51 12.30 -16.90
N GLN A 59 -1.75 13.28 -16.43
CA GLN A 59 -0.29 13.31 -16.62
C GLN A 59 0.44 12.13 -15.98
N THR A 60 -0.10 11.59 -14.89
CA THR A 60 0.47 10.41 -14.20
C THR A 60 0.30 9.12 -14.99
N ASP A 61 -0.66 9.09 -15.91
CA ASP A 61 -1.00 7.88 -16.66
C ASP A 61 -0.32 7.85 -18.03
N ILE A 62 0.23 8.97 -18.51
CA ILE A 62 0.96 9.03 -19.79
C ILE A 62 2.03 7.93 -19.80
N LYS A 63 1.91 6.99 -20.72
CA LYS A 63 2.92 5.96 -20.96
C LYS A 63 4.14 6.60 -21.59
N ALA A 64 5.32 6.16 -21.17
CA ALA A 64 6.56 6.76 -21.62
C ALA A 64 7.61 5.69 -21.88
N SER A 65 8.25 5.73 -23.05
CA SER A 65 9.35 4.84 -23.39
C SER A 65 10.50 5.62 -24.01
N LEU A 66 11.73 5.23 -23.68
CA LEU A 66 12.93 5.86 -24.19
C LEU A 66 13.59 4.94 -25.22
N SER A 67 13.99 5.49 -26.37
CA SER A 67 14.70 4.74 -27.41
C SER A 67 16.02 4.14 -26.89
N ASP A 68 16.53 3.10 -27.58
CA ASP A 68 17.78 2.42 -27.22
C ASP A 68 18.99 3.36 -27.16
N ASP A 69 19.03 4.36 -28.04
CA ASP A 69 20.07 5.39 -28.06
C ASP A 69 19.91 6.46 -26.98
N LYS A 70 18.84 6.35 -26.19
CA LYS A 70 18.42 7.22 -25.09
C LYS A 70 18.17 8.67 -25.49
N LYS A 71 17.88 8.94 -26.76
CA LYS A 71 17.68 10.31 -27.28
C LYS A 71 16.23 10.64 -27.61
N THR A 72 15.36 9.66 -27.76
CA THR A 72 13.96 9.88 -28.14
C THR A 72 13.06 9.34 -27.05
N LEU A 73 12.36 10.25 -26.37
CA LEU A 73 11.31 9.89 -25.42
C LEU A 73 9.98 9.91 -26.15
N THR A 74 9.33 8.75 -26.22
CA THR A 74 8.00 8.57 -26.78
C THR A 74 6.99 8.60 -25.64
N LEU A 75 6.01 9.48 -25.76
CA LEU A 75 4.94 9.64 -24.79
C LEU A 75 3.63 9.24 -25.43
N VAL A 76 2.84 8.38 -24.79
CA VAL A 76 1.54 7.92 -25.29
C VAL A 76 0.50 8.23 -24.23
N ALA A 77 -0.57 8.93 -24.60
CA ALA A 77 -1.68 9.15 -23.68
C ALA A 77 -2.31 7.80 -23.31
N ALA A 78 -2.66 7.59 -22.04
CA ALA A 78 -3.22 6.33 -21.57
C ALA A 78 -4.75 6.36 -21.46
N ASN A 79 -5.34 5.19 -21.26
CA ASN A 79 -6.78 5.01 -21.15
C ASN A 79 -7.51 5.55 -22.40
N SER A 80 -8.56 6.34 -22.20
CA SER A 80 -9.30 7.05 -23.24
C SER A 80 -8.80 8.48 -23.48
N ASP A 81 -7.67 8.88 -22.88
CA ASP A 81 -7.09 10.21 -23.06
C ASP A 81 -6.27 10.27 -24.36
N PHE A 82 -6.13 11.48 -24.91
CA PHE A 82 -5.36 11.75 -26.12
C PHE A 82 -4.88 13.21 -26.10
N PHE A 83 -3.80 13.48 -26.82
CA PHE A 83 -3.27 14.84 -26.94
C PHE A 83 -4.06 15.61 -28.00
N THR A 84 -4.86 16.60 -27.58
CA THR A 84 -5.64 17.46 -28.50
C THR A 84 -5.30 18.95 -28.37
N LYS A 85 -5.41 19.68 -29.49
CA LYS A 85 -5.07 21.11 -29.63
C LYS A 85 -3.70 21.44 -29.04
N ARG A 86 -3.56 22.45 -28.17
CA ARG A 86 -2.25 22.97 -27.77
C ARG A 86 -1.93 22.66 -26.31
N TYR A 87 -0.68 22.33 -26.04
CA TYR A 87 -0.17 22.18 -24.68
C TYR A 87 1.09 23.03 -24.51
N VAL A 88 1.25 23.64 -23.34
CA VAL A 88 2.59 24.04 -22.87
C VAL A 88 3.26 22.81 -22.27
N VAL A 89 4.45 22.50 -22.75
CA VAL A 89 5.30 21.42 -22.26
C VAL A 89 6.47 22.04 -21.51
N ASP A 90 6.46 21.86 -20.19
CA ASP A 90 7.56 22.29 -19.32
C ASP A 90 8.48 21.10 -19.04
N ILE A 91 9.71 21.17 -19.53
CA ILE A 91 10.76 20.18 -19.32
C ILE A 91 11.75 20.73 -18.29
N LYS A 92 11.92 20.04 -17.17
CA LYS A 92 12.82 20.38 -16.07
C LYS A 92 13.38 19.10 -15.44
N ASN A 93 14.41 19.22 -14.62
CA ASN A 93 14.95 18.10 -13.83
C ASN A 93 15.38 16.85 -14.66
N VAL A 94 15.63 17.00 -15.95
CA VAL A 94 16.15 15.94 -16.83
C VAL A 94 17.67 15.95 -16.77
N LYS A 95 18.31 14.77 -16.71
CA LYS A 95 19.77 14.65 -16.77
C LYS A 95 20.20 13.84 -17.98
N THR A 96 21.40 14.11 -18.47
CA THR A 96 22.09 13.25 -19.44
C THR A 96 22.62 11.98 -18.76
N THR A 97 22.96 10.94 -19.52
CA THR A 97 23.51 9.69 -18.95
C THR A 97 24.85 9.85 -18.23
N ASP A 98 25.58 10.95 -18.47
CA ASP A 98 26.79 11.35 -17.74
C ASP A 98 26.49 12.24 -16.51
N GLY A 99 25.22 12.35 -16.10
CA GLY A 99 24.79 13.00 -14.87
C GLY A 99 24.65 14.52 -14.92
N LYS A 100 24.86 15.15 -16.09
CA LYS A 100 24.74 16.60 -16.26
C LYS A 100 23.29 17.02 -16.43
N ASP A 101 22.94 18.20 -15.93
CA ASP A 101 21.59 18.75 -16.10
C ASP A 101 21.33 19.12 -17.56
N VAL A 102 20.16 18.70 -18.06
CA VAL A 102 19.56 19.26 -19.26
C VAL A 102 18.90 20.58 -18.87
N PRO A 103 19.25 21.72 -19.50
CA PRO A 103 18.64 23.00 -19.19
C PRO A 103 17.11 22.93 -19.28
N ALA A 104 16.43 23.57 -18.33
CA ALA A 104 14.98 23.68 -18.37
C ALA A 104 14.52 24.30 -19.69
N TYR A 105 13.45 23.75 -20.26
CA TYR A 105 12.96 24.13 -21.57
C TYR A 105 11.43 24.10 -21.56
N THR A 106 10.82 25.23 -21.90
CA THR A 106 9.37 25.35 -22.05
C THR A 106 9.07 25.59 -23.51
N THR A 107 8.12 24.84 -24.06
CA THR A 107 7.63 25.02 -25.43
C THR A 107 6.13 24.85 -25.47
N THR A 108 5.50 25.40 -26.50
CA THR A 108 4.13 25.02 -26.86
C THR A 108 4.20 23.95 -27.95
N ILE A 109 3.39 22.92 -27.82
CA ILE A 109 3.13 21.96 -28.90
C ILE A 109 1.71 22.15 -29.40
N ASP A 110 1.52 21.90 -30.69
CA ASP A 110 0.22 21.87 -31.32
C ASP A 110 -0.04 20.47 -31.87
N THR A 111 -1.06 19.83 -31.32
CA THR A 111 -1.61 18.52 -31.68
C THR A 111 -3.02 18.68 -32.23
N THR A 112 -3.34 19.81 -32.87
CA THR A 112 -4.54 19.92 -33.70
C THR A 112 -4.48 18.89 -34.81
N ASP A 113 -5.41 17.94 -34.79
CA ASP A 113 -5.72 17.11 -35.95
C ASP A 113 -6.84 17.77 -36.74
N SER A 114 -6.61 17.93 -38.03
CA SER A 114 -7.63 18.37 -38.99
C SER A 114 -7.85 17.34 -40.08
N VAL A 115 -7.18 16.19 -40.01
CA VAL A 115 -7.41 15.08 -40.93
C VAL A 115 -8.72 14.43 -40.50
N ARG A 116 -9.61 14.23 -41.46
CA ARG A 116 -10.89 13.58 -41.20
C ARG A 116 -10.71 12.09 -41.47
N PRO A 117 -11.30 11.21 -40.63
CA PRO A 117 -11.24 9.79 -40.89
C PRO A 117 -11.90 9.47 -42.24
N ALA A 118 -11.41 8.44 -42.90
CA ALA A 118 -11.99 7.87 -44.11
C ALA A 118 -11.96 6.35 -43.99
N VAL A 119 -12.82 5.66 -44.75
CA VAL A 119 -12.66 4.22 -44.92
C VAL A 119 -11.49 3.99 -45.89
N LEU A 120 -10.47 3.24 -45.47
CA LEU A 120 -9.36 2.84 -46.32
C LEU A 120 -9.68 1.58 -47.12
N SER A 121 -10.25 0.58 -46.45
CA SER A 121 -10.51 -0.72 -47.05
C SER A 121 -11.53 -1.51 -46.25
N TYR A 122 -11.98 -2.61 -46.83
CA TYR A 122 -12.72 -3.63 -46.12
C TYR A 122 -12.25 -5.01 -46.56
N SER A 123 -12.45 -6.00 -45.69
CA SER A 123 -12.13 -7.41 -45.96
C SER A 123 -13.15 -8.31 -45.29
N TYR A 124 -13.09 -9.60 -45.61
CA TYR A 124 -13.97 -10.61 -45.03
C TYR A 124 -13.16 -11.59 -44.18
N ALA A 125 -13.75 -11.99 -43.06
CA ALA A 125 -13.30 -13.08 -42.20
C ALA A 125 -14.44 -14.09 -42.01
N ASP A 126 -14.14 -15.20 -41.33
CA ASP A 126 -15.12 -16.23 -40.97
C ASP A 126 -15.92 -16.69 -42.20
N ASN A 127 -15.18 -17.05 -43.27
CA ASN A 127 -15.71 -17.49 -44.56
C ASN A 127 -16.73 -16.54 -45.21
N GLY A 128 -16.63 -15.22 -44.98
CA GLY A 128 -17.55 -14.22 -45.57
C GLY A 128 -18.68 -13.76 -44.63
N LEU A 129 -18.76 -14.31 -43.41
CA LEU A 129 -19.78 -13.94 -42.44
C LEU A 129 -19.39 -12.72 -41.60
N THR A 130 -18.11 -12.38 -41.51
CA THR A 130 -17.65 -11.19 -40.78
C THR A 130 -17.05 -10.19 -41.74
N LEU A 131 -17.64 -8.99 -41.82
CA LEU A 131 -17.08 -7.86 -42.55
C LEU A 131 -16.16 -7.05 -41.62
N LYS A 132 -14.91 -6.83 -42.04
CA LYS A 132 -13.95 -5.94 -41.39
C LYS A 132 -13.84 -4.65 -42.18
N VAL A 133 -13.98 -3.50 -41.53
CA VAL A 133 -13.84 -2.17 -42.14
C VAL A 133 -12.67 -1.46 -41.49
N LYS A 134 -11.67 -1.06 -42.30
CA LYS A 134 -10.46 -0.37 -41.86
C LYS A 134 -10.58 1.13 -42.14
N PHE A 135 -10.29 1.96 -41.16
CA PHE A 135 -10.31 3.40 -41.23
C PHE A 135 -8.89 3.97 -41.40
N SER A 136 -8.80 5.23 -41.84
CA SER A 136 -7.51 5.93 -42.06
C SER A 136 -6.77 6.28 -40.78
N GLU A 137 -7.46 6.18 -39.65
CA GLU A 137 -6.99 6.58 -38.34
C GLU A 137 -7.85 5.91 -37.24
N PRO A 138 -7.32 5.82 -36.00
CA PRO A 138 -8.10 5.39 -34.84
C PRO A 138 -9.34 6.25 -34.59
N LEU A 139 -10.46 5.62 -34.30
CA LEU A 139 -11.72 6.32 -34.02
C LEU A 139 -12.03 6.34 -32.52
N ASN A 140 -12.67 7.42 -32.07
CA ASN A 140 -13.33 7.47 -30.77
C ASN A 140 -14.68 6.74 -30.84
N SER A 141 -15.40 6.92 -31.95
CA SER A 141 -16.65 6.23 -32.22
C SER A 141 -16.86 6.01 -33.71
N VAL A 142 -17.46 4.87 -34.06
CA VAL A 142 -17.91 4.56 -35.44
C VAL A 142 -19.27 5.20 -35.78
N GLY A 143 -19.89 5.88 -34.82
CA GLY A 143 -21.18 6.54 -35.00
C GLY A 143 -22.31 5.53 -35.27
N THR A 144 -23.20 5.86 -36.21
CA THR A 144 -24.32 4.99 -36.61
C THR A 144 -23.97 4.22 -37.87
N VAL A 145 -24.06 2.89 -37.80
CA VAL A 145 -23.76 2.00 -38.92
C VAL A 145 -25.05 1.34 -39.39
N LYS A 146 -25.35 1.45 -40.68
CA LYS A 146 -26.56 0.90 -41.29
C LYS A 146 -26.26 0.13 -42.55
N LEU A 147 -26.86 -1.03 -42.72
CA LEU A 147 -26.75 -1.84 -43.93
C LEU A 147 -28.07 -1.76 -44.71
N TYR A 148 -28.01 -1.59 -46.03
CA TYR A 148 -29.19 -1.48 -46.88
C TYR A 148 -29.16 -2.49 -48.02
N ASP A 149 -30.32 -3.07 -48.29
CA ASP A 149 -30.65 -3.72 -49.56
C ASP A 149 -31.55 -2.78 -50.38
N GLY A 150 -30.96 -2.07 -51.33
CA GLY A 150 -31.63 -0.98 -52.03
C GLY A 150 -32.04 0.13 -51.06
N THR A 151 -33.34 0.29 -50.82
CA THR A 151 -33.90 1.26 -49.86
C THR A 151 -34.30 0.64 -48.53
N THR A 152 -34.23 -0.69 -48.39
CA THR A 152 -34.64 -1.41 -47.19
C THR A 152 -33.46 -1.54 -46.23
N GLU A 153 -33.62 -1.01 -45.01
CA GLU A 153 -32.61 -1.14 -43.95
C GLU A 153 -32.62 -2.56 -43.37
N ILE A 154 -31.44 -3.16 -43.23
CA ILE A 154 -31.20 -4.44 -42.59
C ILE A 154 -30.51 -4.17 -41.25
N SER A 155 -31.05 -4.73 -40.16
CA SER A 155 -30.45 -4.60 -38.84
C SER A 155 -29.12 -5.35 -38.78
N VAL A 156 -28.07 -4.64 -38.40
CA VAL A 156 -26.73 -5.18 -38.15
C VAL A 156 -26.20 -4.63 -36.84
N SER A 157 -25.37 -5.41 -36.17
CA SER A 157 -24.70 -5.00 -34.93
C SER A 157 -23.20 -4.83 -35.20
N PRO A 158 -22.69 -3.60 -35.37
CA PRO A 158 -21.25 -3.37 -35.46
C PRO A 158 -20.58 -3.65 -34.11
N SER A 159 -19.41 -4.25 -34.14
CA SER A 159 -18.51 -4.41 -33.00
C SER A 159 -17.26 -3.56 -33.23
N PHE A 160 -16.99 -2.67 -32.28
CA PHE A 160 -15.92 -1.69 -32.34
C PHE A 160 -15.39 -1.40 -30.93
N ALA A 161 -14.07 -1.26 -30.81
CA ALA A 161 -13.42 -0.79 -29.58
C ALA A 161 -12.85 0.61 -29.82
N ALA A 162 -13.15 1.57 -28.94
CA ALA A 162 -12.60 2.92 -29.03
C ALA A 162 -11.07 2.88 -29.05
N GLY A 163 -10.43 3.69 -29.90
CA GLY A 163 -8.99 3.63 -30.15
C GLY A 163 -8.58 2.64 -31.24
N SER A 164 -9.51 1.80 -31.72
CA SER A 164 -9.28 0.97 -32.90
C SER A 164 -9.43 1.79 -34.18
N ASP A 165 -8.69 1.40 -35.21
CA ASP A 165 -8.86 1.83 -36.60
C ASP A 165 -9.60 0.76 -37.44
N GLU A 166 -10.15 -0.27 -36.80
CA GLU A 166 -10.93 -1.35 -37.42
C GLU A 166 -12.25 -1.57 -36.67
N MET A 167 -13.33 -1.75 -37.45
CA MET A 167 -14.64 -2.21 -36.98
C MET A 167 -15.00 -3.54 -37.64
N THR A 168 -15.78 -4.36 -36.94
CA THR A 168 -16.33 -5.60 -37.51
C THR A 168 -17.86 -5.60 -37.53
N ILE A 169 -18.46 -6.27 -38.50
CA ILE A 169 -19.92 -6.42 -38.62
C ILE A 169 -20.23 -7.88 -38.93
N ASN A 170 -21.11 -8.49 -38.14
CA ASN A 170 -21.61 -9.83 -38.40
C ASN A 170 -22.71 -9.78 -39.49
N LEU A 171 -22.45 -10.42 -40.62
CA LEU A 171 -23.36 -10.58 -41.77
C LEU A 171 -24.13 -11.90 -41.76
N ALA A 172 -23.98 -12.71 -40.71
CA ALA A 172 -24.57 -14.02 -40.62
C ALA A 172 -26.10 -14.06 -40.69
N SER A 173 -26.78 -13.02 -40.18
CA SER A 173 -28.23 -12.98 -40.12
C SER A 173 -28.88 -13.41 -41.43
N SER A 174 -29.93 -14.24 -41.35
CA SER A 174 -30.70 -14.69 -42.52
C SER A 174 -31.41 -13.55 -43.25
N SER A 175 -31.57 -12.39 -42.59
CA SER A 175 -32.07 -11.15 -43.19
C SER A 175 -31.06 -10.47 -44.13
N VAL A 176 -29.78 -10.84 -44.07
CA VAL A 176 -28.73 -10.36 -44.98
C VAL A 176 -28.71 -11.25 -46.23
N PRO A 177 -29.14 -10.76 -47.40
CA PRO A 177 -29.22 -11.57 -48.61
C PRO A 177 -27.83 -11.94 -49.13
N VAL A 178 -27.69 -13.17 -49.62
CA VAL A 178 -26.44 -13.73 -50.13
C VAL A 178 -26.27 -13.37 -51.61
N ASN A 179 -25.03 -13.15 -52.04
CA ASN A 179 -24.64 -12.81 -53.41
C ASN A 179 -25.36 -11.57 -53.97
N LYS A 180 -25.74 -10.65 -53.09
CA LYS A 180 -26.36 -9.37 -53.45
C LYS A 180 -25.46 -8.23 -53.00
N ALA A 181 -25.32 -7.21 -53.86
CA ALA A 181 -24.65 -5.96 -53.50
C ALA A 181 -25.51 -5.19 -52.49
N LEU A 182 -24.95 -4.95 -51.31
CA LEU A 182 -25.55 -4.22 -50.20
C LEU A 182 -24.79 -2.92 -49.97
N THR A 183 -25.50 -1.88 -49.53
CA THR A 183 -24.88 -0.58 -49.23
C THR A 183 -24.70 -0.44 -47.73
N LEU A 184 -23.47 -0.46 -47.24
CA LEU A 184 -23.13 -0.11 -45.87
C LEU A 184 -22.91 1.39 -45.78
N LYS A 185 -23.62 2.06 -44.86
CA LYS A 185 -23.49 3.50 -44.59
C LYS A 185 -23.02 3.72 -43.16
N ILE A 186 -21.95 4.48 -43.00
CA ILE A 186 -21.36 4.84 -41.71
C ILE A 186 -21.56 6.34 -41.51
N PHE A 187 -22.37 6.71 -40.53
CA PHE A 187 -22.75 8.09 -40.23
C PHE A 187 -22.05 8.56 -38.97
N GLY A 188 -21.38 9.71 -39.05
CA GLY A 188 -20.89 10.39 -37.85
C GLY A 188 -19.79 9.62 -37.11
N ALA A 189 -19.07 8.70 -37.77
CA ALA A 189 -17.82 8.20 -37.22
C ALA A 189 -16.89 9.39 -36.95
N VAL A 190 -16.26 9.41 -35.79
CA VAL A 190 -15.51 10.55 -35.28
C VAL A 190 -14.21 10.05 -34.67
N ASP A 191 -13.12 10.73 -35.03
CA ASP A 191 -11.83 10.53 -34.37
C ASP A 191 -11.86 11.10 -32.94
N TYR A 192 -10.70 11.15 -32.30
CA TYR A 192 -10.60 11.74 -30.97
C TYR A 192 -10.56 13.29 -30.99
N ASN A 193 -10.13 13.90 -32.09
CA ASN A 193 -10.10 15.35 -32.25
C ASN A 193 -11.45 15.96 -32.66
N GLY A 194 -12.49 15.14 -32.81
CA GLY A 194 -13.84 15.57 -33.19
C GLY A 194 -14.03 15.71 -34.70
N ASN A 195 -13.03 15.32 -35.51
CA ASN A 195 -13.15 15.28 -36.95
C ASN A 195 -14.09 14.16 -37.36
N VAL A 196 -15.20 14.54 -37.99
CA VAL A 196 -16.21 13.61 -38.48
C VAL A 196 -15.75 13.01 -39.82
N ILE A 197 -15.95 11.71 -40.02
CA ILE A 197 -15.60 10.93 -41.22
C ILE A 197 -15.91 11.65 -42.53
N ASN A 198 -15.04 11.55 -43.54
CA ASN A 198 -15.22 12.12 -44.87
C ASN A 198 -15.09 11.06 -45.96
N PRO A 199 -16.10 10.88 -46.83
CA PRO A 199 -17.43 11.49 -46.80
C PRO A 199 -18.27 11.08 -45.57
N ASN A 200 -19.31 11.85 -45.24
CA ASN A 200 -20.31 11.51 -44.22
C ASN A 200 -21.73 11.57 -44.85
N PRO A 201 -22.42 10.45 -45.04
CA PRO A 201 -21.98 9.09 -44.68
C PRO A 201 -20.81 8.61 -45.55
N ALA A 202 -19.98 7.74 -44.98
CA ALA A 202 -19.11 6.89 -45.78
C ALA A 202 -19.93 5.71 -46.31
N GLU A 203 -19.88 5.47 -47.61
CA GLU A 203 -20.66 4.42 -48.27
C GLU A 203 -19.74 3.35 -48.86
N LEU A 204 -20.07 2.08 -48.60
CA LEU A 204 -19.35 0.92 -49.12
C LEU A 204 -20.34 -0.06 -49.75
N THR A 205 -20.01 -0.58 -50.92
CA THR A 205 -20.73 -1.71 -51.50
C THR A 205 -20.12 -3.01 -51.00
N VAL A 206 -20.87 -3.75 -50.20
CA VAL A 206 -20.45 -5.00 -49.57
C VAL A 206 -21.38 -6.13 -49.98
N MET A 207 -20.90 -7.37 -49.93
CA MET A 207 -21.68 -8.56 -50.28
C MET A 207 -21.41 -9.69 -49.28
N LYS A 208 -22.47 -10.37 -48.85
CA LYS A 208 -22.34 -11.68 -48.20
C LYS A 208 -22.15 -12.73 -49.29
N THR A 209 -20.98 -13.34 -49.38
CA THR A 209 -20.57 -14.20 -50.51
C THR A 209 -20.92 -15.67 -50.31
N THR A 210 -21.26 -16.08 -49.09
CA THR A 210 -21.48 -17.47 -48.71
C THR A 210 -22.74 -17.60 -47.88
N VAL A 211 -23.42 -18.75 -48.04
CA VAL A 211 -24.34 -19.27 -47.02
C VAL A 211 -23.51 -20.24 -46.21
N ASP A 212 -23.51 -20.08 -44.89
CA ASP A 212 -23.01 -21.13 -44.03
C ASP A 212 -24.19 -21.96 -43.54
N THR A 213 -24.20 -23.23 -43.95
CA THR A 213 -25.20 -24.23 -43.57
C THR A 213 -24.59 -25.33 -42.71
N THR A 214 -23.31 -25.22 -42.35
CA THR A 214 -22.62 -26.20 -41.54
C THR A 214 -22.99 -25.95 -40.09
N LYS A 215 -23.37 -27.00 -39.35
CA LYS A 215 -23.60 -26.85 -37.92
C LYS A 215 -22.27 -26.79 -37.18
N PRO A 216 -22.14 -26.00 -36.10
CA PRO A 216 -21.00 -26.10 -35.22
C PRO A 216 -20.97 -27.50 -34.57
N THR A 217 -19.78 -28.04 -34.40
CA THR A 217 -19.55 -29.33 -33.73
C THR A 217 -18.50 -29.19 -32.63
N VAL A 218 -18.60 -30.01 -31.59
CA VAL A 218 -17.56 -30.13 -30.56
C VAL A 218 -16.42 -30.99 -31.10
N GLN A 219 -15.25 -30.38 -31.31
CA GLN A 219 -14.04 -31.07 -31.77
C GLN A 219 -13.32 -31.81 -30.63
N SER A 220 -13.20 -31.17 -29.46
CA SER A 220 -12.55 -31.79 -28.31
C SER A 220 -13.15 -31.33 -26.99
N VAL A 221 -13.03 -32.21 -25.99
CA VAL A 221 -13.26 -31.90 -24.58
C VAL A 221 -12.06 -32.43 -23.80
N GLU A 222 -11.43 -31.55 -23.03
CA GLU A 222 -10.23 -31.80 -22.25
C GLU A 222 -10.45 -31.41 -20.79
N ALA A 223 -10.12 -32.31 -19.87
CA ALA A 223 -10.07 -32.00 -18.44
C ALA A 223 -8.82 -31.17 -18.14
N VAL A 224 -9.00 -30.06 -17.42
CA VAL A 224 -7.88 -29.20 -16.98
C VAL A 224 -7.51 -29.53 -15.53
N ASN A 225 -8.51 -29.64 -14.65
CA ASN A 225 -8.37 -30.01 -13.24
C ASN A 225 -9.71 -30.57 -12.71
N ASP A 226 -9.83 -30.75 -11.40
CA ASP A 226 -11.04 -31.29 -10.75
C ASP A 226 -12.30 -30.40 -10.83
N LYS A 227 -12.22 -29.20 -11.43
CA LYS A 227 -13.33 -28.25 -11.61
C LYS A 227 -13.54 -27.79 -13.05
N THR A 228 -12.55 -27.96 -13.92
CA THR A 228 -12.45 -27.19 -15.16
C THR A 228 -12.25 -28.10 -16.37
N VAL A 229 -12.98 -27.82 -17.44
CA VAL A 229 -12.80 -28.45 -18.76
C VAL A 229 -12.66 -27.38 -19.84
N LYS A 230 -11.94 -27.73 -20.91
CA LYS A 230 -11.92 -26.96 -22.17
C LYS A 230 -12.71 -27.70 -23.23
N VAL A 231 -13.57 -26.98 -23.94
CA VAL A 231 -14.38 -27.47 -25.05
C VAL A 231 -14.01 -26.69 -26.30
N THR A 232 -13.53 -27.37 -27.33
CA THR A 232 -13.15 -26.75 -28.61
C THR A 232 -14.24 -27.00 -29.64
N PHE A 233 -14.68 -25.96 -30.35
CA PHE A 233 -15.68 -26.07 -31.43
C PHE A 233 -15.06 -26.02 -32.83
N SER A 234 -15.79 -26.46 -33.84
CA SER A 234 -15.39 -26.38 -35.26
C SER A 234 -15.34 -24.96 -35.82
N GLU A 235 -16.07 -24.05 -35.17
CA GLU A 235 -16.26 -22.67 -35.60
C GLU A 235 -16.68 -21.78 -34.42
N LYS A 236 -16.68 -20.47 -34.64
CA LYS A 236 -17.03 -19.48 -33.63
C LYS A 236 -18.54 -19.51 -33.35
N LEU A 237 -18.90 -19.35 -32.09
CA LEU A 237 -20.29 -19.32 -31.65
C LEU A 237 -20.82 -17.89 -31.51
N LEU A 238 -22.12 -17.71 -31.69
CA LEU A 238 -22.83 -16.44 -31.47
C LEU A 238 -22.86 -16.05 -29.99
N GLY A 239 -22.78 -17.03 -29.09
CA GLY A 239 -22.75 -16.85 -27.65
C GLY A 239 -22.24 -18.09 -26.93
N ASN A 240 -22.12 -17.99 -25.60
CA ASN A 240 -21.60 -19.08 -24.79
C ASN A 240 -22.51 -20.32 -24.84
N PRO A 241 -21.94 -21.53 -25.01
CA PRO A 241 -22.68 -22.79 -24.92
C PRO A 241 -23.15 -23.06 -23.48
N THR A 242 -24.16 -23.91 -23.33
CA THR A 242 -24.48 -24.52 -22.02
C THR A 242 -23.63 -25.77 -21.82
N ILE A 243 -22.73 -25.73 -20.84
CA ILE A 243 -21.84 -26.85 -20.49
C ILE A 243 -22.22 -27.36 -19.09
N LYS A 244 -22.47 -28.67 -18.97
CA LYS A 244 -22.63 -29.38 -17.70
C LYS A 244 -21.50 -30.38 -17.51
N ILE A 245 -21.04 -30.53 -16.28
CA ILE A 245 -19.98 -31.46 -15.88
C ILE A 245 -20.55 -32.29 -14.73
N GLY A 246 -20.63 -33.61 -14.89
CA GLY A 246 -21.26 -34.50 -13.90
C GLY A 246 -22.72 -34.14 -13.63
N GLY A 247 -23.45 -33.68 -14.66
CA GLY A 247 -24.82 -33.18 -14.55
C GLY A 247 -24.98 -31.78 -13.92
N THR A 248 -23.88 -31.16 -13.46
CA THR A 248 -23.90 -29.80 -12.85
C THR A 248 -23.57 -28.75 -13.90
N THR A 249 -24.42 -27.73 -14.08
CA THR A 249 -24.12 -26.60 -14.98
C THR A 249 -22.86 -25.87 -14.50
N ALA A 250 -21.96 -25.56 -15.43
CA ALA A 250 -20.77 -24.77 -15.16
C ALA A 250 -21.16 -23.40 -14.58
N ALA A 251 -20.43 -22.97 -13.55
CA ALA A 251 -20.65 -21.68 -12.90
C ALA A 251 -20.19 -20.51 -13.78
N SER A 252 -19.15 -20.73 -14.57
CA SER A 252 -18.65 -19.79 -15.57
C SER A 252 -18.26 -20.50 -16.84
N VAL A 253 -18.40 -19.78 -17.95
CA VAL A 253 -17.92 -20.18 -19.27
C VAL A 253 -17.24 -18.97 -19.90
N SER A 254 -15.96 -19.10 -20.25
CA SER A 254 -15.18 -18.06 -20.92
C SER A 254 -14.58 -18.59 -22.23
N VAL A 255 -14.54 -17.76 -23.26
CA VAL A 255 -13.93 -18.09 -24.55
C VAL A 255 -12.52 -17.52 -24.66
N ASP A 256 -11.63 -18.24 -25.33
CA ASP A 256 -10.29 -17.76 -25.66
C ASP A 256 -10.30 -16.67 -26.76
N SER A 257 -9.13 -16.12 -27.08
CA SER A 257 -8.99 -15.08 -28.11
C SER A 257 -9.26 -15.57 -29.53
N THR A 258 -9.21 -16.88 -29.78
CA THR A 258 -9.55 -17.44 -31.09
C THR A 258 -11.06 -17.51 -31.32
N GLY A 259 -11.86 -17.53 -30.25
CA GLY A 259 -13.31 -17.69 -30.29
C GLY A 259 -13.76 -19.15 -30.41
N LEU A 260 -12.84 -20.11 -30.31
CA LEU A 260 -13.10 -21.53 -30.57
C LEU A 260 -13.02 -22.40 -29.30
N VAL A 261 -12.26 -21.97 -28.27
CA VAL A 261 -12.03 -22.76 -27.07
C VAL A 261 -12.77 -22.14 -25.88
N TYR A 262 -13.73 -22.87 -25.33
CA TYR A 262 -14.53 -22.46 -24.19
C TYR A 262 -14.05 -23.19 -22.94
N THR A 263 -13.64 -22.44 -21.93
CA THR A 263 -13.27 -22.95 -20.62
C THR A 263 -14.47 -22.87 -19.69
N ALA A 264 -14.92 -24.01 -19.19
CA ALA A 264 -16.05 -24.14 -18.28
C ALA A 264 -15.58 -24.57 -16.89
N THR A 265 -16.01 -23.87 -15.84
CA THR A 265 -15.56 -24.09 -14.46
C THR A 265 -16.72 -24.28 -13.49
N LEU A 266 -16.64 -25.28 -12.61
CA LEU A 266 -17.59 -25.54 -11.53
C LEU A 266 -17.29 -24.71 -10.27
N ASN A 267 -18.33 -24.48 -9.44
CA ASN A 267 -18.15 -23.91 -8.10
C ASN A 267 -17.44 -24.86 -7.12
N SER A 268 -17.65 -26.17 -7.28
CA SER A 268 -17.14 -27.22 -6.39
C SER A 268 -16.41 -28.28 -7.20
N ALA A 269 -15.33 -28.85 -6.62
CA ALA A 269 -14.56 -29.90 -7.26
C ALA A 269 -15.35 -31.20 -7.39
N GLN A 270 -15.18 -31.89 -8.52
CA GLN A 270 -15.78 -33.18 -8.83
C GLN A 270 -14.72 -34.14 -9.42
N PRO A 271 -13.71 -34.56 -8.64
CA PRO A 271 -12.67 -35.45 -9.14
C PRO A 271 -13.27 -36.80 -9.60
N GLY A 272 -12.59 -37.44 -10.54
CA GLY A 272 -12.98 -38.71 -11.15
C GLY A 272 -13.62 -38.57 -12.52
N ILE A 273 -14.21 -39.66 -13.01
CA ILE A 273 -14.81 -39.73 -14.34
C ILE A 273 -16.14 -38.99 -14.33
N GLN A 274 -16.23 -37.89 -15.10
CA GLN A 274 -17.43 -37.09 -15.27
C GLN A 274 -17.88 -37.07 -16.73
N ALA A 275 -19.19 -37.09 -16.97
CA ALA A 275 -19.76 -36.74 -18.26
C ALA A 275 -19.76 -35.22 -18.44
N VAL A 276 -19.24 -34.75 -19.57
CA VAL A 276 -19.34 -33.36 -20.03
C VAL A 276 -20.39 -33.30 -21.11
N GLU A 277 -21.48 -32.58 -20.82
CA GLU A 277 -22.61 -32.39 -21.72
C GLU A 277 -22.57 -30.94 -22.25
N VAL A 278 -22.60 -30.79 -23.58
CA VAL A 278 -22.55 -29.51 -24.28
C VAL A 278 -23.83 -29.36 -25.08
N SER A 279 -24.54 -28.26 -24.89
CA SER A 279 -25.84 -27.99 -25.50
C SER A 279 -26.07 -26.49 -25.73
N SER A 280 -27.15 -26.15 -26.42
CA SER A 280 -27.59 -24.76 -26.66
C SER A 280 -26.48 -23.87 -27.24
N TYR A 281 -25.82 -24.34 -28.29
CA TYR A 281 -24.79 -23.60 -28.99
C TYR A 281 -25.15 -23.41 -30.45
N THR A 282 -24.85 -22.23 -30.97
CA THR A 282 -25.21 -21.78 -32.31
C THR A 282 -24.01 -21.03 -32.86
N ASP A 283 -23.65 -21.31 -34.10
CA ASP A 283 -22.57 -20.61 -34.79
C ASP A 283 -22.94 -19.14 -35.07
N LEU A 284 -22.03 -18.39 -35.68
CA LEU A 284 -22.32 -17.03 -36.10
C LEU A 284 -23.48 -16.98 -37.09
N ALA A 285 -23.57 -17.94 -38.02
CA ALA A 285 -24.57 -18.09 -39.09
C ALA A 285 -26.01 -18.36 -38.60
N GLY A 286 -26.19 -18.78 -37.35
CA GLY A 286 -27.46 -19.18 -36.78
C GLY A 286 -27.75 -20.69 -36.87
N ASN A 287 -26.82 -21.53 -37.33
CA ASN A 287 -27.02 -22.96 -37.35
C ASN A 287 -26.86 -23.52 -35.92
N ALA A 288 -27.90 -24.19 -35.44
CA ALA A 288 -27.88 -24.82 -34.12
C ALA A 288 -27.04 -26.11 -34.14
N GLY A 289 -26.08 -26.20 -33.22
CA GLY A 289 -25.30 -27.42 -32.99
C GLY A 289 -26.12 -28.50 -32.30
N ASP A 290 -25.74 -29.76 -32.54
CA ASP A 290 -26.39 -30.92 -31.93
C ASP A 290 -25.83 -31.18 -30.51
N ALA A 291 -26.65 -31.66 -29.58
CA ALA A 291 -26.18 -31.97 -28.23
C ALA A 291 -25.02 -32.98 -28.26
N TYR A 292 -23.99 -32.72 -27.46
CA TYR A 292 -22.78 -33.53 -27.44
C TYR A 292 -22.44 -33.97 -26.01
N THR A 293 -22.03 -35.23 -25.83
CA THR A 293 -21.60 -35.75 -24.53
C THR A 293 -20.30 -36.52 -24.67
N LYS A 294 -19.32 -36.24 -23.79
CA LYS A 294 -18.08 -37.00 -23.68
C LYS A 294 -17.69 -37.19 -22.22
N VAL A 295 -17.20 -38.37 -21.87
CA VAL A 295 -16.65 -38.62 -20.52
C VAL A 295 -15.19 -38.18 -20.46
N VAL A 296 -14.81 -37.50 -19.38
CA VAL A 296 -13.43 -37.10 -19.07
C VAL A 296 -13.09 -37.47 -17.63
N ASN A 297 -11.83 -37.72 -17.34
CA ASN A 297 -11.37 -37.94 -15.95
C ASN A 297 -10.82 -36.63 -15.40
N LEU A 298 -11.56 -36.00 -14.48
CA LEU A 298 -11.13 -34.80 -13.79
C LEU A 298 -10.20 -35.19 -12.65
N GLN A 299 -8.94 -34.76 -12.70
CA GLN A 299 -7.94 -35.11 -11.69
C GLN A 299 -7.75 -33.96 -10.70
N ALA A 300 -7.79 -34.29 -9.41
CA ALA A 300 -7.35 -33.37 -8.37
C ALA A 300 -5.84 -33.21 -8.48
N ASP A 301 -5.38 -31.98 -8.29
CA ASP A 301 -3.96 -31.74 -8.06
C ASP A 301 -3.57 -32.32 -6.70
N ARG A 302 -2.43 -33.00 -6.67
CA ARG A 302 -1.86 -33.64 -5.47
C ARG A 302 -0.37 -33.39 -5.34
N THR A 303 0.19 -32.56 -6.20
CA THR A 303 1.59 -32.16 -6.14
C THR A 303 1.71 -30.92 -5.29
N ALA A 304 2.72 -30.88 -4.41
CA ALA A 304 3.03 -29.68 -3.67
C ALA A 304 3.95 -28.77 -4.51
N PRO A 305 3.86 -27.43 -4.33
CA PRO A 305 4.75 -26.50 -5.00
C PRO A 305 6.23 -26.81 -4.73
N LYS A 306 7.08 -26.62 -5.74
CA LYS A 306 8.54 -26.78 -5.63
C LYS A 306 9.25 -25.46 -5.88
N LEU A 307 10.33 -25.22 -5.13
CA LEU A 307 11.07 -23.96 -5.29
C LEU A 307 11.93 -24.01 -6.56
N VAL A 308 11.61 -23.13 -7.50
CA VAL A 308 12.36 -22.93 -8.75
C VAL A 308 13.55 -22.00 -8.52
N SER A 309 13.34 -20.85 -7.88
CA SER A 309 14.40 -19.87 -7.65
C SER A 309 14.13 -18.97 -6.44
N SER A 310 15.20 -18.34 -5.96
CA SER A 310 15.17 -17.31 -4.91
C SER A 310 16.08 -16.16 -5.30
N GLN A 311 15.65 -14.93 -5.09
CA GLN A 311 16.46 -13.73 -5.35
C GLN A 311 16.09 -12.60 -4.39
N VAL A 312 17.00 -11.66 -4.16
CA VAL A 312 16.71 -10.43 -3.40
C VAL A 312 16.36 -9.32 -4.38
N VAL A 313 15.19 -8.71 -4.20
CA VAL A 313 14.67 -7.61 -5.01
C VAL A 313 14.32 -6.44 -4.11
N LYS A 314 14.55 -5.21 -4.58
CA LYS A 314 14.11 -4.01 -3.88
C LYS A 314 12.69 -3.63 -4.30
N ILE A 315 11.75 -3.70 -3.37
CA ILE A 315 10.37 -3.26 -3.55
C ILE A 315 10.22 -1.98 -2.74
N ASN A 316 9.93 -0.85 -3.40
CA ASN A 316 9.91 0.48 -2.77
C ASN A 316 11.20 0.81 -1.99
N GLY A 317 12.35 0.34 -2.51
CA GLY A 317 13.65 0.57 -1.88
C GLY A 317 14.00 -0.39 -0.73
N VAL A 318 13.06 -1.22 -0.28
CA VAL A 318 13.27 -2.23 0.77
C VAL A 318 13.65 -3.56 0.15
N GLU A 319 14.74 -4.18 0.61
CA GLU A 319 15.11 -5.52 0.14
C GLU A 319 14.12 -6.57 0.63
N ASN A 320 13.62 -7.35 -0.32
CA ASN A 320 12.72 -8.45 -0.12
C ASN A 320 13.33 -9.72 -0.73
N LEU A 321 13.13 -10.86 -0.08
CA LEU A 321 13.42 -12.17 -0.64
C LEU A 321 12.23 -12.64 -1.48
N VAL A 322 12.41 -12.68 -2.80
CA VAL A 322 11.44 -13.23 -3.74
C VAL A 322 11.72 -14.71 -3.95
N LEU A 323 10.69 -15.54 -3.74
CA LEU A 323 10.71 -16.98 -3.95
C LEU A 323 9.76 -17.32 -5.08
N THR A 324 10.23 -18.05 -6.09
CA THR A 324 9.44 -18.47 -7.25
C THR A 324 9.26 -19.98 -7.24
N PHE A 325 8.02 -20.42 -7.40
CA PHE A 325 7.61 -21.82 -7.44
C PHE A 325 7.27 -22.26 -8.86
N ASP A 326 7.12 -23.57 -9.08
CA ASP A 326 6.76 -24.16 -10.38
C ASP A 326 5.28 -23.99 -10.74
N GLU A 327 4.44 -23.68 -9.76
CA GLU A 327 2.99 -23.45 -9.89
C GLU A 327 2.52 -22.17 -9.16
N GLU A 328 1.27 -21.76 -9.40
CA GLU A 328 0.68 -20.61 -8.70
C GLU A 328 0.49 -20.97 -7.22
N VAL A 329 0.75 -20.01 -6.34
CA VAL A 329 0.70 -20.22 -4.89
C VAL A 329 -0.11 -19.16 -4.15
N THR A 330 -0.47 -19.47 -2.91
CA THR A 330 -1.04 -18.58 -1.90
C THR A 330 -0.11 -18.44 -0.71
N THR A 331 -0.13 -17.27 -0.07
CA THR A 331 0.70 -16.96 1.11
C THR A 331 0.10 -17.54 2.39
N GLN A 332 0.96 -18.00 3.29
CA GLN A 332 0.56 -18.49 4.61
C GLN A 332 1.15 -17.59 5.72
N ASN A 333 0.37 -17.36 6.78
CA ASN A 333 0.77 -16.50 7.91
C ASN A 333 1.28 -17.35 9.09
N ALA A 334 1.97 -16.69 10.02
CA ALA A 334 2.52 -17.27 11.25
C ALA A 334 3.55 -18.39 11.01
N ILE A 335 4.24 -18.37 9.86
CA ILE A 335 5.33 -19.30 9.56
C ILE A 335 6.67 -18.62 9.81
N THR A 336 7.45 -19.11 10.77
CA THR A 336 8.81 -18.59 11.03
C THR A 336 9.77 -19.09 9.95
N VAL A 337 10.25 -18.18 9.11
CA VAL A 337 11.19 -18.46 8.03
C VAL A 337 12.64 -18.37 8.51
N ILE A 338 12.93 -17.41 9.38
CA ILE A 338 14.26 -17.18 9.96
C ILE A 338 14.11 -17.00 11.46
N ARG A 339 14.91 -17.69 12.26
CA ARG A 339 14.91 -17.61 13.72
C ARG A 339 16.02 -16.69 14.21
N ASN A 340 15.79 -16.08 15.36
CA ASN A 340 16.79 -15.27 16.06
C ASN A 340 18.08 -16.04 16.42
N THR A 341 17.96 -17.36 16.59
CA THR A 341 19.06 -18.29 16.88
C THR A 341 19.74 -18.85 15.62
N ASP A 342 19.20 -18.58 14.42
CA ASP A 342 19.90 -18.88 13.19
C ASP A 342 21.14 -17.98 13.06
N ASN A 343 22.01 -18.31 12.10
CA ASN A 343 23.28 -17.60 11.93
C ASN A 343 23.44 -17.08 10.51
N TYR A 344 24.14 -15.95 10.39
CA TYR A 344 24.54 -15.34 9.12
C TYR A 344 26.04 -15.02 9.15
N VAL A 345 26.61 -14.73 7.99
CA VAL A 345 27.99 -14.26 7.85
C VAL A 345 27.95 -12.78 7.51
N ASP A 346 28.50 -11.92 8.36
CA ASP A 346 28.50 -10.48 8.13
C ASP A 346 29.50 -10.05 7.03
N GLU A 347 29.53 -8.75 6.73
CA GLU A 347 30.40 -8.16 5.70
C GLU A 347 31.91 -8.35 5.97
N ASN A 348 32.28 -8.66 7.22
CA ASN A 348 33.66 -8.92 7.64
C ASN A 348 33.98 -10.43 7.66
N ASN A 349 33.12 -11.27 7.06
CA ASN A 349 33.21 -12.72 7.07
C ASN A 349 33.15 -13.36 8.47
N VAL A 350 32.44 -12.74 9.42
CA VAL A 350 32.25 -13.28 10.77
C VAL A 350 30.87 -13.90 10.92
N ARG A 351 30.81 -15.13 11.44
CA ARG A 351 29.55 -15.83 11.75
C ARG A 351 28.89 -15.22 13.00
N LYS A 352 27.66 -14.74 12.88
CA LYS A 352 26.87 -14.10 13.95
C LYS A 352 25.46 -14.67 14.04
N ALA A 353 24.84 -14.58 15.22
CA ALA A 353 23.42 -14.88 15.39
C ALA A 353 22.56 -13.77 14.79
N VAL A 354 21.40 -14.11 14.21
CA VAL A 354 20.50 -13.14 13.56
C VAL A 354 19.91 -12.16 14.57
N GLY A 355 19.55 -12.62 15.77
CA GLY A 355 19.03 -11.76 16.85
C GLY A 355 17.55 -11.39 16.73
N VAL A 356 16.92 -11.63 15.57
CA VAL A 356 15.48 -11.36 15.31
C VAL A 356 14.81 -12.55 14.61
N ASN A 357 13.51 -12.74 14.82
CA ASN A 357 12.71 -13.69 14.03
C ASN A 357 12.11 -12.98 12.81
N VAL A 358 12.02 -13.68 11.69
CA VAL A 358 11.21 -13.29 10.53
C VAL A 358 10.10 -14.32 10.37
N THR A 359 8.88 -13.91 10.74
CA THR A 359 7.65 -14.73 10.67
C THR A 359 6.71 -14.12 9.65
N THR A 360 6.12 -14.93 8.79
CA THR A 360 5.21 -14.46 7.74
C THR A 360 3.92 -13.86 8.33
N ASP A 361 3.47 -12.74 7.76
CA ASP A 361 2.17 -12.13 8.00
C ASP A 361 1.67 -11.44 6.72
N SER A 362 0.45 -10.87 6.76
CA SER A 362 -0.15 -10.21 5.59
C SER A 362 0.56 -8.92 5.15
N VAL A 363 1.46 -8.38 5.97
CA VAL A 363 2.22 -7.15 5.68
C VAL A 363 3.56 -7.51 5.03
N ASN A 364 4.29 -8.47 5.58
CA ASN A 364 5.64 -8.80 5.18
C ASN A 364 5.74 -9.96 4.17
N PHE A 365 4.68 -10.75 3.96
CA PHE A 365 4.69 -11.90 3.06
C PHE A 365 3.52 -11.84 2.08
N LYS A 366 3.82 -11.56 0.80
CA LYS A 366 2.81 -11.23 -0.23
C LYS A 366 3.07 -11.96 -1.54
N LEU A 367 2.07 -12.06 -2.41
CA LEU A 367 2.29 -12.45 -3.80
C LEU A 367 3.15 -11.39 -4.51
N TYR A 368 4.12 -11.84 -5.29
CA TYR A 368 5.00 -10.99 -6.07
C TYR A 368 4.50 -10.91 -7.52
N ASN A 369 4.25 -9.69 -8.01
CA ASN A 369 3.70 -9.40 -9.35
C ASN A 369 2.46 -10.25 -9.74
N PRO A 370 1.38 -10.24 -8.92
CA PRO A 370 0.22 -11.05 -9.22
C PRO A 370 -0.56 -10.52 -10.44
N VAL A 371 -1.04 -11.45 -11.27
CA VAL A 371 -1.99 -11.18 -12.37
C VAL A 371 -3.33 -11.78 -11.96
N ASN A 372 -4.39 -10.95 -11.91
CA ASN A 372 -5.72 -11.37 -11.43
C ASN A 372 -5.70 -12.05 -10.04
N GLY A 373 -4.83 -11.55 -9.14
CA GLY A 373 -4.69 -12.08 -7.78
C GLY A 373 -3.92 -13.41 -7.68
N LYS A 374 -3.24 -13.84 -8.75
CA LYS A 374 -2.48 -15.09 -8.81
C LYS A 374 -1.03 -14.84 -9.13
N SER A 375 -0.12 -15.57 -8.50
CA SER A 375 1.31 -15.53 -8.82
C SER A 375 1.97 -16.87 -8.51
N LYS A 376 3.04 -17.18 -9.24
CA LYS A 376 3.97 -18.27 -8.88
C LYS A 376 5.03 -17.82 -7.88
N SER A 377 5.06 -16.53 -7.55
CA SER A 377 6.09 -15.95 -6.71
C SER A 377 5.50 -15.27 -5.49
N VAL A 378 6.24 -15.35 -4.40
CA VAL A 378 5.97 -14.61 -3.16
C VAL A 378 7.17 -13.75 -2.82
N THR A 379 6.93 -12.71 -2.05
CA THR A 379 7.95 -11.80 -1.53
C THR A 379 7.91 -11.82 0.00
N LEU A 380 9.06 -11.92 0.64
CA LEU A 380 9.25 -11.80 2.07
C LEU A 380 10.10 -10.56 2.38
N ASP A 381 9.57 -9.62 3.17
CA ASP A 381 10.34 -8.48 3.66
C ASP A 381 11.46 -8.96 4.59
N ILE A 382 12.71 -8.63 4.24
CA ILE A 382 13.91 -9.01 5.00
C ILE A 382 14.62 -7.78 5.59
N SER A 383 13.94 -6.64 5.68
CA SER A 383 14.52 -5.37 6.14
C SER A 383 15.04 -5.41 7.57
N SER A 384 14.39 -6.19 8.44
CA SER A 384 14.76 -6.39 9.84
C SER A 384 16.06 -7.19 10.03
N LEU A 385 16.51 -7.89 8.99
CA LEU A 385 17.74 -8.67 9.05
C LEU A 385 18.99 -7.78 8.99
N PRO A 386 20.02 -8.06 9.83
CA PRO A 386 21.35 -7.47 9.67
C PRO A 386 21.96 -7.73 8.28
N LYS A 387 22.85 -6.84 7.83
CA LYS A 387 23.58 -7.01 6.56
C LYS A 387 24.48 -8.25 6.60
N GLY A 388 24.46 -9.04 5.54
CA GLY A 388 25.32 -10.21 5.41
C GLY A 388 24.74 -11.31 4.53
N THR A 389 25.42 -12.46 4.51
CA THR A 389 25.03 -13.65 3.76
C THR A 389 24.27 -14.61 4.68
N TYR A 390 23.08 -15.02 4.25
CA TYR A 390 22.19 -15.92 4.96
C TYR A 390 22.09 -17.25 4.22
N THR A 391 22.05 -18.35 4.98
CA THR A 391 21.68 -19.67 4.48
C THR A 391 20.48 -20.17 5.27
N VAL A 392 19.34 -20.32 4.60
CA VAL A 392 18.03 -20.57 5.22
C VAL A 392 17.41 -21.81 4.61
N THR A 393 16.89 -22.70 5.44
CA THR A 393 16.04 -23.81 5.01
C THR A 393 14.59 -23.34 5.03
N LEU A 394 13.93 -23.31 3.87
CA LEU A 394 12.55 -22.87 3.79
C LEU A 394 11.62 -23.82 4.56
N PRO A 395 10.74 -23.30 5.45
CA PRO A 395 9.88 -24.14 6.28
C PRO A 395 8.75 -24.79 5.49
N ASN A 396 8.28 -25.94 5.96
CA ASN A 396 7.07 -26.57 5.42
C ASN A 396 5.85 -25.67 5.63
N GLY A 397 4.91 -25.69 4.69
CA GLY A 397 3.71 -24.87 4.74
C GLY A 397 3.94 -23.39 4.46
N LEU A 398 5.13 -22.99 3.99
CA LEU A 398 5.41 -21.58 3.65
C LEU A 398 4.41 -21.01 2.64
N VAL A 399 4.04 -21.82 1.65
CA VAL A 399 3.02 -21.52 0.65
C VAL A 399 2.13 -22.74 0.42
N GLN A 400 0.97 -22.52 -0.18
CA GLN A 400 0.10 -23.58 -0.72
C GLN A 400 -0.18 -23.31 -2.19
N ASP A 401 -0.46 -24.34 -2.98
CA ASP A 401 -0.96 -24.15 -4.35
C ASP A 401 -2.40 -23.58 -4.38
N LEU A 402 -2.97 -23.50 -5.59
CA LEU A 402 -4.36 -23.09 -5.82
C LEU A 402 -5.29 -24.29 -6.09
N ALA A 403 -4.90 -25.50 -5.70
CA ALA A 403 -5.73 -26.68 -5.86
C ALA A 403 -7.02 -26.58 -5.02
N SER A 404 -8.06 -27.32 -5.42
CA SER A 404 -9.32 -27.35 -4.66
C SER A 404 -9.15 -27.89 -3.23
N SER A 405 -8.16 -28.75 -3.02
CA SER A 405 -7.63 -29.14 -1.71
C SER A 405 -6.15 -28.74 -1.68
N PRO A 406 -5.80 -27.55 -1.14
CA PRO A 406 -4.48 -26.99 -1.37
C PRO A 406 -3.33 -27.86 -0.85
N ASN A 407 -2.30 -28.09 -1.67
CA ASN A 407 -1.09 -28.78 -1.25
C ASN A 407 -0.08 -27.77 -0.69
N ALA A 408 0.43 -28.04 0.51
CA ALA A 408 1.42 -27.20 1.17
C ALA A 408 2.84 -27.51 0.69
N TYR A 409 3.68 -26.48 0.54
CA TYR A 409 5.11 -26.62 0.30
C TYR A 409 5.75 -27.55 1.34
N ALA A 410 6.51 -28.55 0.87
CA ALA A 410 7.08 -29.58 1.74
C ALA A 410 8.51 -30.00 1.36
N GLU A 411 9.14 -29.32 0.40
CA GLU A 411 10.49 -29.68 -0.08
C GLU A 411 11.58 -29.37 0.96
N GLY A 412 11.38 -28.36 1.82
CA GLY A 412 12.36 -28.00 2.84
C GLY A 412 13.72 -27.56 2.26
N LYS A 413 13.71 -26.86 1.13
CA LYS A 413 14.93 -26.55 0.37
C LYS A 413 15.77 -25.49 1.08
N GLN A 414 17.08 -25.69 1.10
CA GLN A 414 18.03 -24.68 1.57
C GLN A 414 18.38 -23.70 0.45
N ILE A 415 18.34 -22.40 0.78
CA ILE A 415 18.72 -21.31 -0.10
C ILE A 415 19.78 -20.43 0.55
N THR A 416 20.54 -19.72 -0.27
CA THR A 416 21.47 -18.69 0.18
C THR A 416 21.13 -17.37 -0.48
N PHE A 417 21.13 -16.28 0.30
CA PHE A 417 20.93 -14.93 -0.22
C PHE A 417 21.77 -13.92 0.56
N VAL A 418 21.99 -12.74 -0.04
CA VAL A 418 22.74 -11.64 0.57
C VAL A 418 21.76 -10.52 0.90
N ARG A 419 21.72 -10.13 2.18
CA ARG A 419 21.06 -8.93 2.66
C ARG A 419 22.05 -7.76 2.60
N GLY A 420 21.76 -6.80 1.73
CA GLY A 420 22.49 -5.55 1.54
C GLY A 420 21.90 -4.40 2.34
N THR A 421 21.75 -3.24 1.68
CA THR A 421 21.24 -2.01 2.31
C THR A 421 19.97 -1.57 1.60
N ASP A 422 18.95 -1.21 2.37
CA ASP A 422 17.76 -0.58 1.81
C ASP A 422 18.11 0.78 1.21
N SER A 423 17.49 1.09 0.08
CA SER A 423 17.59 2.36 -0.60
C SER A 423 16.21 2.97 -0.69
N LEU A 424 15.68 3.34 0.48
CA LEU A 424 14.39 4.00 0.63
C LEU A 424 14.39 5.27 -0.22
N THR A 425 13.31 5.48 -0.98
CA THR A 425 13.15 6.63 -1.89
C THR A 425 12.23 7.71 -1.30
N THR A 426 11.61 7.44 -0.16
CA THR A 426 10.69 8.35 0.54
C THR A 426 11.28 8.79 1.88
N LYS A 427 10.97 10.02 2.27
CA LYS A 427 11.38 10.58 3.57
C LYS A 427 10.59 9.91 4.71
N PRO A 428 11.20 9.70 5.89
CA PRO A 428 10.43 9.30 7.06
C PRO A 428 9.43 10.41 7.42
N ALA A 429 8.28 10.03 7.95
CA ALA A 429 7.23 10.92 8.42
C ALA A 429 6.59 10.33 9.69
N LEU A 430 5.93 11.15 10.51
CA LEU A 430 5.15 10.65 11.62
C LEU A 430 3.93 9.85 11.11
N THR A 431 3.59 8.75 11.77
CA THR A 431 2.36 7.99 11.49
C THR A 431 1.17 8.63 12.20
N SER A 432 -0.04 8.12 11.98
CA SER A 432 -1.25 8.60 12.66
C SER A 432 -1.58 7.81 13.94
N VAL A 433 -0.60 7.54 14.80
CA VAL A 433 -0.89 7.10 16.18
C VAL A 433 -1.43 8.31 16.93
N ASP A 434 -2.59 8.19 17.60
CA ASP A 434 -3.29 9.29 18.30
C ASP A 434 -3.43 10.59 17.48
N THR A 435 -3.98 10.46 16.26
CA THR A 435 -4.28 11.54 15.29
C THR A 435 -3.10 12.32 14.70
N ASN A 436 -1.93 12.37 15.35
CA ASN A 436 -0.81 13.19 14.88
C ASN A 436 0.60 12.56 14.99
N GLY A 437 0.69 11.31 15.46
CA GLY A 437 1.93 10.54 15.54
C GLY A 437 2.74 10.70 16.82
N VAL A 438 2.18 11.38 17.82
CA VAL A 438 2.78 11.59 19.13
C VAL A 438 1.82 11.07 20.21
N GLU A 439 2.31 10.18 21.05
CA GLU A 439 1.58 9.61 22.19
C GLU A 439 2.20 10.14 23.49
N VAL A 440 1.37 10.62 24.42
CA VAL A 440 1.83 10.97 25.79
C VAL A 440 1.82 9.69 26.63
N VAL A 441 3.01 9.14 26.90
CA VAL A 441 3.16 7.90 27.67
C VAL A 441 2.96 8.16 29.16
N ASP A 442 3.55 9.25 29.66
CA ASP A 442 3.38 9.77 31.01
C ASP A 442 3.74 11.27 31.02
N ASN A 443 3.68 11.92 32.19
CA ASN A 443 3.96 13.37 32.32
C ASN A 443 5.39 13.77 31.89
N ASN A 444 6.33 12.81 31.82
CA ASN A 444 7.71 13.04 31.44
C ASN A 444 8.05 12.55 30.04
N THR A 445 7.26 11.67 29.45
CA THR A 445 7.68 10.90 28.26
C THR A 445 6.65 10.95 27.15
N LEU A 446 7.10 11.27 25.94
CA LEU A 446 6.32 11.14 24.72
C LEU A 446 6.90 10.06 23.81
N CYS A 447 6.04 9.34 23.11
CA CYS A 447 6.40 8.37 22.09
C CYS A 447 6.09 8.92 20.70
N PHE A 448 7.08 8.89 19.81
CA PHE A 448 6.96 9.30 18.42
C PHE A 448 7.05 8.08 17.51
N THR A 449 6.04 7.86 16.66
CA THR A 449 6.03 6.74 15.72
C THR A 449 6.17 7.21 14.28
N PHE A 450 7.05 6.57 13.52
CA PHE A 450 7.41 6.95 12.15
C PHE A 450 7.03 5.87 11.13
N THR A 451 6.81 6.32 9.89
CA THR A 451 6.41 5.49 8.75
C THR A 451 7.49 4.51 8.31
N GLN A 452 8.74 4.70 8.75
CA GLN A 452 9.92 3.97 8.31
C GLN A 452 10.95 3.85 9.45
N ASN A 453 11.84 2.86 9.34
CA ASN A 453 12.96 2.68 10.27
C ASN A 453 13.97 3.83 10.16
N LEU A 454 14.50 4.25 11.30
CA LEU A 454 15.33 5.45 11.42
C LEU A 454 16.79 5.12 11.73
N ASP A 455 17.68 6.05 11.40
CA ASP A 455 19.08 5.98 11.81
C ASP A 455 19.30 6.63 13.19
N ALA A 456 20.56 6.68 13.64
CA ALA A 456 20.92 7.24 14.94
C ALA A 456 20.60 8.73 15.13
N SER A 457 20.29 9.49 14.07
CA SER A 457 19.84 10.89 14.19
C SER A 457 18.53 11.02 14.96
N ALA A 458 17.70 9.96 14.99
CA ALA A 458 16.49 9.90 15.79
C ALA A 458 16.73 10.00 17.31
N LEU A 459 17.97 9.76 17.76
CA LEU A 459 18.35 9.83 19.17
C LEU A 459 18.93 11.20 19.57
N ASN A 460 19.08 12.12 18.63
CA ASN A 460 19.59 13.46 18.91
C ASN A 460 18.47 14.35 19.46
N LEU A 461 18.59 14.76 20.73
CA LEU A 461 17.60 15.61 21.40
C LEU A 461 17.33 16.94 20.68
N SER A 462 18.31 17.50 19.97
CA SER A 462 18.11 18.77 19.24
C SER A 462 17.11 18.66 18.09
N ASN A 463 16.75 17.44 17.68
CA ASN A 463 15.78 17.18 16.62
C ASN A 463 14.32 17.28 17.10
N PHE A 464 14.11 17.38 18.42
CA PHE A 464 12.81 17.53 19.06
C PHE A 464 12.75 18.88 19.76
N ASN A 465 11.72 19.68 19.46
CA ASN A 465 11.38 20.88 20.20
C ASN A 465 9.95 20.76 20.70
N ILE A 466 9.79 20.61 22.01
CA ILE A 466 8.48 20.54 22.66
C ILE A 466 8.30 21.87 23.37
N ASN A 467 7.81 22.89 22.66
CA ASN A 467 7.60 24.25 23.15
C ASN A 467 8.80 24.86 23.91
N GLY A 468 10.03 24.51 23.49
CA GLY A 468 11.27 24.93 24.15
C GLY A 468 11.61 24.25 25.48
N LEU A 469 10.85 23.24 25.90
CA LEU A 469 11.11 22.48 27.13
C LEU A 469 12.46 21.74 27.08
N ALA A 470 13.15 21.68 28.22
CA ALA A 470 14.40 20.93 28.35
C ALA A 470 14.13 19.42 28.25
N LEU A 471 14.96 18.71 27.46
CA LEU A 471 14.87 17.27 27.24
C LEU A 471 16.06 16.56 27.88
N SER A 472 15.85 15.35 28.40
CA SER A 472 16.88 14.58 29.10
C SER A 472 17.34 13.34 28.35
N LYS A 473 16.47 12.73 27.53
CA LYS A 473 16.75 11.43 26.90
C LYS A 473 15.92 11.19 25.64
N ALA A 474 16.52 10.53 24.64
CA ALA A 474 15.80 9.93 23.52
C ALA A 474 16.30 8.49 23.31
N VAL A 475 15.38 7.53 23.18
CA VAL A 475 15.71 6.10 22.95
C VAL A 475 14.70 5.45 22.00
N PHE A 476 15.15 4.43 21.27
CA PHE A 476 14.23 3.57 20.51
C PHE A 476 13.39 2.68 21.44
N ASP A 477 12.14 2.43 21.07
CA ASP A 477 11.20 1.63 21.85
C ASP A 477 10.69 0.41 21.07
N GLY A 478 11.33 -0.74 21.32
CA GLY A 478 11.04 -2.02 20.67
C GLY A 478 11.48 -2.12 19.20
N ALA A 479 11.40 -1.02 18.45
CA ALA A 479 11.77 -0.91 17.04
C ALA A 479 12.39 0.47 16.72
N THR A 480 13.12 0.59 15.61
CA THR A 480 13.82 1.84 15.23
C THR A 480 12.93 2.88 14.56
N ASN A 481 11.64 2.61 14.39
CA ASN A 481 10.65 3.58 13.95
C ASN A 481 9.82 4.17 15.11
N ARG A 482 10.11 3.80 16.37
CA ARG A 482 9.45 4.32 17.57
C ARG A 482 10.49 4.91 18.52
N ILE A 483 10.32 6.18 18.92
CA ILE A 483 11.25 6.87 19.82
C ILE A 483 10.51 7.38 21.05
N LEU A 484 11.02 7.06 22.22
CA LEU A 484 10.65 7.71 23.48
C LEU A 484 11.56 8.90 23.72
N VAL A 485 10.96 10.08 23.87
CA VAL A 485 11.65 11.32 24.26
C VAL A 485 11.18 11.72 25.65
N THR A 486 12.13 11.87 26.57
CA THR A 486 11.88 12.21 27.97
C THR A 486 12.25 13.66 28.25
N LEU A 487 11.34 14.40 28.87
CA LEU A 487 11.58 15.75 29.40
C LEU A 487 12.60 15.71 30.55
N ALA A 488 13.26 16.82 30.83
CA ALA A 488 13.93 16.98 32.11
C ALA A 488 12.89 17.08 33.25
N PRO A 489 13.20 16.58 34.46
CA PRO A 489 12.30 16.72 35.61
C PRO A 489 11.91 18.18 35.86
N GLY A 490 10.61 18.46 36.01
CA GLY A 490 10.09 19.81 36.24
C GLY A 490 10.26 20.80 35.07
N ALA A 491 10.63 20.33 33.87
CA ALA A 491 10.74 21.20 32.69
C ALA A 491 9.39 21.79 32.28
N ASN A 492 8.32 20.98 32.29
CA ASN A 492 6.96 21.43 32.00
C ASN A 492 6.26 21.91 33.28
N THR A 493 5.90 23.19 33.31
CA THR A 493 5.31 23.84 34.50
C THR A 493 3.81 24.08 34.38
N TRP A 494 3.16 23.64 33.29
CA TRP A 494 1.73 23.84 33.09
C TRP A 494 1.07 22.73 32.27
N THR A 495 -0.23 22.54 32.49
CA THR A 495 -1.06 21.55 31.80
C THR A 495 -1.79 22.18 30.62
N GLY A 496 -1.67 21.60 29.44
CA GLY A 496 -2.38 22.02 28.24
C GLY A 496 -1.64 21.71 26.94
N ALA A 497 -2.06 22.37 25.85
CA ALA A 497 -1.59 22.10 24.49
C ALA A 497 -0.18 22.66 24.22
N HIS A 498 0.79 21.79 24.03
CA HIS A 498 2.16 22.12 23.68
C HIS A 498 2.40 21.99 22.18
N VAL A 499 3.06 22.98 21.57
CA VAL A 499 3.53 22.87 20.18
C VAL A 499 4.77 21.98 20.14
N ILE A 500 4.76 20.98 19.27
CA ILE A 500 5.84 20.03 19.07
C ILE A 500 6.36 20.17 17.64
N THR A 501 7.65 20.42 17.50
CA THR A 501 8.34 20.43 16.20
C THR A 501 9.39 19.33 16.17
N VAL A 502 9.34 18.50 15.13
CA VAL A 502 10.29 17.42 14.89
C VAL A 502 10.95 17.64 13.53
N SER A 503 12.28 17.56 13.49
CA SER A 503 13.06 17.84 12.27
C SER A 503 14.37 17.05 12.23
N ASN A 504 15.04 17.02 11.07
CA ASN A 504 16.40 16.50 10.92
C ASN A 504 16.62 15.01 11.26
N ILE A 505 15.54 14.26 11.49
CA ILE A 505 15.59 12.81 11.65
C ILE A 505 15.71 12.16 10.26
N LYS A 506 16.59 11.18 10.13
CA LYS A 506 16.86 10.45 8.90
C LYS A 506 16.38 9.01 8.99
N ASN A 507 15.96 8.47 7.85
CA ASN A 507 15.80 7.03 7.71
C ASN A 507 17.16 6.34 7.56
N VAL A 508 17.16 5.01 7.58
CA VAL A 508 18.38 4.19 7.41
C VAL A 508 19.11 4.39 6.07
N SER A 509 18.44 4.97 5.07
CA SER A 509 19.03 5.34 3.77
C SER A 509 19.54 6.79 3.73
N GLY A 510 19.47 7.53 4.85
CA GLY A 510 19.99 8.89 4.98
C GLY A 510 19.04 10.01 4.51
N LEU A 511 17.82 9.69 4.07
CA LEU A 511 16.82 10.71 3.71
C LEU A 511 16.27 11.36 4.97
N VAL A 512 16.33 12.69 5.02
CA VAL A 512 15.85 13.51 6.13
C VAL A 512 14.34 13.72 6.03
N MET A 513 13.60 13.60 7.14
CA MET A 513 12.17 13.93 7.22
C MET A 513 11.91 15.40 6.84
N ASP A 514 10.71 15.68 6.36
CA ASP A 514 10.21 17.06 6.37
C ASP A 514 9.97 17.49 7.82
N THR A 515 10.19 18.78 8.10
CA THR A 515 9.89 19.31 9.43
C THR A 515 8.39 19.26 9.67
N VAL A 516 7.99 18.63 10.77
CA VAL A 516 6.59 18.51 11.17
C VAL A 516 6.38 19.33 12.43
N THR A 517 5.30 20.12 12.43
CA THR A 517 4.80 20.80 13.62
C THR A 517 3.41 20.29 13.94
N THR A 518 3.21 19.84 15.17
CA THR A 518 1.94 19.35 15.70
C THR A 518 1.70 19.92 17.11
N THR A 519 0.58 19.56 17.73
CA THR A 519 0.26 19.94 19.10
C THR A 519 -0.19 18.73 19.90
N GLU A 520 0.28 18.60 21.14
CA GLU A 520 -0.21 17.59 22.08
C GLU A 520 -0.59 18.18 23.43
N THR A 521 -1.61 17.63 24.07
CA THR A 521 -2.01 18.07 25.41
C THR A 521 -1.25 17.29 26.46
N MET A 522 -0.42 17.99 27.22
CA MET A 522 0.44 17.40 28.23
C MET A 522 0.07 17.94 29.61
N LYS A 523 0.28 17.13 30.65
CA LYS A 523 0.24 17.59 32.03
C LYS A 523 1.60 18.14 32.45
N GLU A 524 1.60 19.04 33.42
CA GLU A 524 2.82 19.52 34.04
C GLU A 524 3.62 18.37 34.69
N ASN A 525 4.95 18.51 34.82
CA ASN A 525 5.85 17.46 35.32
C ASN A 525 6.74 17.89 36.50
N VAL A 526 6.30 18.90 37.25
CA VAL A 526 6.91 19.37 38.48
C VAL A 526 6.50 18.43 39.60
N ALA A 527 7.46 17.74 40.19
CA ALA A 527 7.19 16.88 41.33
C ALA A 527 6.90 17.72 42.59
N PRO A 528 5.89 17.35 43.40
CA PRO A 528 5.66 17.97 44.69
C PRO A 528 6.89 17.86 45.59
N THR A 529 7.21 18.94 46.28
CA THR A 529 8.16 18.95 47.38
C THR A 529 7.42 19.20 48.69
N PHE A 530 8.06 18.99 49.83
CA PHE A 530 7.45 19.29 51.12
C PHE A 530 8.47 19.80 52.15
N THR A 531 7.94 20.49 53.15
CA THR A 531 8.67 20.86 54.36
C THR A 531 8.01 20.19 55.57
N ALA A 532 8.77 20.00 56.65
CA ALA A 532 8.26 19.36 57.86
C ALA A 532 8.65 20.18 59.10
N THR A 533 7.71 20.32 60.05
CA THR A 533 7.92 21.05 61.31
C THR A 533 7.33 20.25 62.48
N LEU A 534 8.08 20.08 63.56
CA LEU A 534 7.62 19.48 64.80
C LEU A 534 6.76 20.50 65.55
N THR A 535 5.45 20.27 65.64
CA THR A 535 4.50 21.22 66.27
C THR A 535 4.18 20.87 67.71
N SER A 536 4.44 19.63 68.12
CA SER A 536 4.38 19.15 69.50
C SER A 536 5.37 18.01 69.68
N ALA A 537 5.54 17.51 70.91
CA ALA A 537 6.45 16.38 71.17
C ALA A 537 6.13 15.11 70.35
N ASP A 538 4.96 14.98 69.73
CA ASP A 538 4.56 13.80 68.97
C ASP A 538 3.78 14.11 67.68
N VAL A 539 3.77 15.36 67.20
CA VAL A 539 3.09 15.75 65.96
C VAL A 539 4.05 16.52 65.05
N ILE A 540 4.16 16.07 63.80
CA ILE A 540 4.89 16.76 62.73
C ILE A 540 3.89 17.29 61.70
N ARG A 541 3.90 18.59 61.45
CA ARG A 541 3.22 19.22 60.32
C ARG A 541 4.06 19.02 59.05
N VAL A 542 3.43 18.56 57.97
CA VAL A 542 4.02 18.44 56.64
C VAL A 542 3.26 19.36 55.70
N ASP A 543 3.98 20.29 55.06
CA ASP A 543 3.43 21.21 54.08
C ASP A 543 4.00 20.91 52.70
N PHE A 544 3.14 20.53 51.76
CA PHE A 544 3.49 20.25 50.38
C PHE A 544 3.49 21.54 49.54
N SER A 545 4.32 21.58 48.49
CA SER A 545 4.35 22.69 47.53
C SER A 545 3.01 22.86 46.81
N GLU A 546 2.30 21.75 46.62
CA GLU A 546 1.00 21.67 45.95
C GLU A 546 0.10 20.61 46.60
N PRO A 547 -1.19 20.55 46.24
CA PRO A 547 -2.10 19.53 46.76
C PRO A 547 -1.66 18.12 46.34
N VAL A 548 -1.68 17.18 47.28
CA VAL A 548 -1.31 15.78 47.04
C VAL A 548 -2.35 14.81 47.58
N ALA A 549 -2.34 13.58 47.06
CA ALA A 549 -3.16 12.46 47.50
C ALA A 549 -2.36 11.14 47.48
N ASN A 550 -2.96 10.06 48.00
CA ASN A 550 -2.38 8.74 47.85
C ASN A 550 -2.33 8.36 46.36
N SER A 551 -1.29 7.65 45.91
CA SER A 551 -1.15 7.19 44.52
C SER A 551 -2.32 6.31 44.06
N THR A 552 -3.07 5.71 44.99
CA THR A 552 -4.39 5.13 44.73
C THR A 552 -5.47 6.04 45.32
N ILE A 553 -6.17 6.81 44.49
CA ILE A 553 -7.05 7.90 44.97
C ILE A 553 -8.17 7.46 45.93
N SER A 554 -8.66 6.21 45.82
CA SER A 554 -9.66 5.67 46.74
C SER A 554 -9.10 5.29 48.12
N THR A 555 -7.79 5.31 48.31
CA THR A 555 -7.13 5.04 49.58
C THR A 555 -6.72 6.34 50.26
N VAL A 556 -6.69 6.28 51.59
CA VAL A 556 -6.31 7.40 52.44
C VAL A 556 -4.78 7.49 52.57
N LEU A 557 -4.23 8.70 52.71
CA LEU A 557 -2.84 8.84 53.15
C LEU A 557 -2.69 8.24 54.55
N SER A 558 -1.69 7.39 54.73
CA SER A 558 -1.50 6.69 56.00
C SER A 558 -0.04 6.75 56.46
N GLY A 559 0.23 6.26 57.66
CA GLY A 559 1.59 6.23 58.20
C GLY A 559 2.59 5.49 57.32
N SER A 560 2.15 4.55 56.46
CA SER A 560 3.04 3.84 55.53
C SER A 560 3.57 4.72 54.40
N ASN A 561 2.92 5.84 54.11
CA ASN A 561 3.38 6.80 53.12
C ASN A 561 4.54 7.66 53.62
N PHE A 562 4.88 7.59 54.92
CA PHE A 562 5.88 8.44 55.54
C PHE A 562 6.87 7.62 56.37
N THR A 563 8.16 7.88 56.21
CA THR A 563 9.20 7.35 57.09
C THR A 563 9.74 8.48 57.94
N VAL A 564 9.55 8.40 59.26
CA VAL A 564 10.11 9.36 60.21
C VAL A 564 11.26 8.72 60.97
N LYS A 565 12.39 9.42 61.09
CA LYS A 565 13.53 8.98 61.90
C LYS A 565 13.91 10.04 62.93
N VAL A 566 14.22 9.61 64.15
CA VAL A 566 14.80 10.44 65.22
C VAL A 566 16.16 9.87 65.56
N ASP A 567 17.22 10.67 65.44
CA ASP A 567 18.61 10.21 65.57
C ASP A 567 18.94 9.00 64.67
N GLY A 568 18.35 8.96 63.47
CA GLY A 568 18.50 7.85 62.51
C GLY A 568 17.66 6.60 62.82
N VAL A 569 16.96 6.54 63.95
CA VAL A 569 16.09 5.42 64.34
C VAL A 569 14.65 5.69 63.90
N SER A 570 14.01 4.71 63.27
CA SER A 570 12.62 4.83 62.82
C SER A 570 11.67 5.09 63.98
N ASN A 571 10.84 6.12 63.85
CA ASN A 571 9.71 6.40 64.73
C ASN A 571 8.42 6.18 63.92
N THR A 572 7.61 5.22 64.36
CA THR A 572 6.38 4.83 63.64
C THR A 572 5.40 6.00 63.58
N VAL A 573 4.82 6.23 62.41
CA VAL A 573 3.70 7.16 62.24
C VAL A 573 2.40 6.42 62.55
N ALA A 574 1.80 6.75 63.69
CA ALA A 574 0.55 6.14 64.17
C ALA A 574 -0.66 6.53 63.32
N GLY A 575 -0.63 7.70 62.68
CA GLY A 575 -1.70 8.18 61.81
C GLY A 575 -1.36 9.49 61.10
N VAL A 576 -2.16 9.82 60.10
CA VAL A 576 -2.08 11.05 59.31
C VAL A 576 -3.40 11.81 59.47
N TYR A 577 -3.31 13.11 59.75
CA TYR A 577 -4.43 13.93 60.20
C TYR A 577 -4.52 15.26 59.45
N GLU A 578 -5.70 15.86 59.44
CA GLU A 578 -5.97 17.17 58.81
C GLU A 578 -5.66 18.36 59.72
N ASP A 579 -5.65 18.13 61.05
CA ASP A 579 -5.50 19.18 62.05
C ASP A 579 -4.34 18.94 63.02
N SER A 580 -3.82 20.03 63.59
CA SER A 580 -2.66 20.02 64.48
C SER A 580 -2.90 19.33 65.83
N ALA A 581 -4.15 19.11 66.22
CA ALA A 581 -4.49 18.34 67.42
C ALA A 581 -4.53 16.82 67.15
N ALA A 582 -4.35 16.41 65.88
CA ALA A 582 -4.51 15.03 65.43
C ALA A 582 -5.90 14.45 65.79
N GLY A 583 -6.95 15.27 65.66
CA GLY A 583 -8.33 14.88 65.96
C GLY A 583 -9.10 14.32 64.77
N THR A 584 -8.75 14.75 63.55
CA THR A 584 -9.44 14.44 62.30
C THR A 584 -8.50 13.68 61.37
N VAL A 585 -8.76 12.39 61.16
CA VAL A 585 -7.97 11.58 60.23
C VAL A 585 -8.21 12.08 58.80
N VAL A 586 -7.18 12.08 57.96
CA VAL A 586 -7.37 12.29 56.53
C VAL A 586 -8.34 11.24 55.95
N VAL A 587 -8.91 11.50 54.77
CA VAL A 587 -9.81 10.59 54.07
C VAL A 587 -9.32 10.33 52.64
N GLY A 588 -9.75 9.21 52.05
CA GLY A 588 -9.53 8.97 50.62
C GLY A 588 -10.31 9.97 49.76
N ASN A 589 -9.98 10.05 48.47
CA ASN A 589 -10.61 10.97 47.51
C ASN A 589 -10.53 12.45 47.92
N LYS A 590 -9.47 12.84 48.63
CA LYS A 590 -9.23 14.22 49.04
C LYS A 590 -7.77 14.64 48.77
N GLY A 591 -7.59 15.82 48.19
CA GLY A 591 -6.30 16.47 48.00
C GLY A 591 -5.90 17.31 49.21
N TYR A 592 -4.65 17.21 49.62
CA TYR A 592 -4.10 17.84 50.82
C TYR A 592 -2.86 18.66 50.50
N LYS A 593 -2.84 19.92 50.93
CA LYS A 593 -1.62 20.75 50.90
C LYS A 593 -0.84 20.68 52.22
N THR A 594 -1.53 20.34 53.32
CA THR A 594 -0.94 20.15 54.64
C THR A 594 -1.53 18.90 55.28
N VAL A 595 -0.67 18.10 55.92
CA VAL A 595 -1.07 16.98 56.78
C VAL A 595 -0.28 17.00 58.08
N TYR A 596 -0.78 16.31 59.11
CA TYR A 596 -0.13 16.17 60.40
C TYR A 596 0.14 14.70 60.69
N LEU A 597 1.40 14.35 60.93
CA LEU A 597 1.84 13.01 61.27
C LEU A 597 1.86 12.86 62.79
N LYS A 598 1.11 11.91 63.35
CA LYS A 598 1.20 11.54 64.77
C LYS A 598 2.23 10.45 64.95
N LEU A 599 3.23 10.67 65.79
CA LEU A 599 4.26 9.69 66.12
C LEU A 599 3.79 8.74 67.22
N SER A 600 4.16 7.46 67.14
CA SER A 600 3.89 6.48 68.19
C SER A 600 4.71 6.74 69.47
N SER A 601 5.89 7.35 69.33
CA SER A 601 6.77 7.72 70.44
C SER A 601 7.05 9.22 70.42
N ARG A 602 6.94 9.86 71.60
CA ARG A 602 7.26 11.28 71.78
C ARG A 602 8.76 11.51 71.54
N VAL A 603 9.09 12.59 70.86
CA VAL A 603 10.44 13.16 70.78
C VAL A 603 10.78 13.75 72.14
N THR A 604 11.84 13.23 72.77
CA THR A 604 12.29 13.65 74.11
C THR A 604 13.58 14.47 74.09
N ASP A 605 14.31 14.46 72.97
CA ASP A 605 15.58 15.17 72.81
C ASP A 605 15.58 15.98 71.51
N LEU A 606 15.38 17.30 71.64
CA LEU A 606 15.39 18.23 70.52
C LEU A 606 16.79 18.54 70.00
N THR A 607 17.86 18.01 70.59
CA THR A 607 19.21 18.15 70.01
C THR A 607 19.45 17.16 68.87
N LYS A 608 18.71 16.04 68.83
CA LYS A 608 18.85 15.00 67.80
C LYS A 608 18.21 15.39 66.46
N PRO A 609 18.77 14.98 65.31
CA PRO A 609 18.15 15.21 64.02
C PRO A 609 16.85 14.43 63.90
N ILE A 610 15.84 15.04 63.27
CA ILE A 610 14.57 14.40 62.93
C ILE A 610 14.40 14.56 61.42
N THR A 611 14.08 13.47 60.72
CA THR A 611 13.90 13.49 59.26
C THR A 611 12.60 12.82 58.85
N VAL A 612 12.05 13.27 57.71
CA VAL A 612 10.85 12.70 57.07
C VAL A 612 11.17 12.44 55.60
N SER A 613 10.78 11.27 55.10
CA SER A 613 10.65 11.01 53.66
C SER A 613 9.24 10.50 53.34
N ALA A 614 8.78 10.73 52.11
CA ALA A 614 7.44 10.35 51.67
C ALA A 614 7.48 9.48 50.40
N THR A 615 6.54 8.52 50.29
CA THR A 615 6.39 7.63 49.13
C THR A 615 4.92 7.27 48.89
N GLY A 616 4.59 6.89 47.65
CA GLY A 616 3.22 6.51 47.28
C GLY A 616 2.23 7.68 47.37
N ILE A 617 2.72 8.90 47.15
CA ILE A 617 1.95 10.15 47.14
C ILE A 617 2.12 10.79 45.76
N VAL A 618 1.02 11.25 45.17
CA VAL A 618 0.99 11.93 43.87
C VAL A 618 0.31 13.30 44.02
N ASP A 619 0.63 14.23 43.13
CA ASP A 619 -0.04 15.52 43.00
C ASP A 619 -1.46 15.41 42.43
N VAL A 620 -2.25 16.42 42.79
CA VAL A 620 -3.61 16.63 42.31
C VAL A 620 -3.86 18.13 42.09
N ASP A 621 -4.76 18.46 41.19
CA ASP A 621 -5.01 19.84 40.75
C ASP A 621 -5.74 20.73 41.78
N GLN A 622 -6.23 20.17 42.90
CA GLN A 622 -7.00 20.92 43.90
C GLN A 622 -6.93 20.36 45.33
N ILE A 623 -7.22 21.22 46.31
CA ILE A 623 -7.44 20.85 47.71
C ILE A 623 -8.90 20.44 47.89
N GLY A 624 -9.16 19.43 48.74
CA GLY A 624 -10.53 18.99 49.02
C GLY A 624 -10.93 17.80 48.14
N ALA A 625 -12.22 17.62 47.89
CA ALA A 625 -12.72 16.44 47.18
C ALA A 625 -12.09 16.31 45.78
N ILE A 626 -11.61 15.13 45.43
CA ILE A 626 -10.98 14.83 44.14
C ILE A 626 -11.51 13.53 43.55
N THR A 627 -11.39 13.42 42.23
CA THR A 627 -11.66 12.23 41.44
C THR A 627 -10.42 11.85 40.62
N SER A 628 -10.49 10.75 39.87
CA SER A 628 -9.39 10.30 39.01
C SER A 628 -8.97 11.35 37.96
N SER A 629 -9.87 12.23 37.53
CA SER A 629 -9.56 13.28 36.55
C SER A 629 -8.71 14.41 37.12
N ASN A 630 -8.69 14.57 38.45
CA ASN A 630 -7.91 15.60 39.15
C ASN A 630 -6.45 15.19 39.37
N VAL A 631 -6.10 13.93 39.12
CA VAL A 631 -4.74 13.43 39.29
C VAL A 631 -3.86 14.03 38.23
N VAL A 632 -2.82 14.75 38.64
CA VAL A 632 -1.82 15.24 37.69
C VAL A 632 -0.83 14.12 37.39
N GLY A 633 -0.35 13.42 38.41
CA GLY A 633 0.34 12.13 38.33
C GLY A 633 1.84 12.16 38.67
N ASN A 634 2.41 13.31 39.02
CA ASN A 634 3.79 13.41 39.48
C ASN A 634 3.90 12.89 40.92
N THR A 635 4.86 12.00 41.16
CA THR A 635 5.11 11.49 42.51
C THR A 635 5.84 12.54 43.34
N VAL A 636 5.49 12.68 44.62
CA VAL A 636 6.23 13.53 45.56
C VAL A 636 7.72 13.20 45.52
N SER A 637 8.57 14.22 45.64
CA SER A 637 10.02 14.03 45.70
C SER A 637 10.38 13.00 46.78
N SER A 638 11.29 12.08 46.45
CA SER A 638 11.82 11.07 47.36
C SER A 638 12.83 11.64 48.38
N ASP A 639 12.99 12.97 48.43
CA ASP A 639 13.96 13.63 49.29
C ASP A 639 13.71 13.36 50.78
N VAL A 640 14.81 13.27 51.53
CA VAL A 640 14.79 13.23 52.99
C VAL A 640 14.85 14.67 53.50
N VAL A 641 13.77 15.13 54.12
CA VAL A 641 13.65 16.49 54.60
C VAL A 641 13.94 16.53 56.11
N ASN A 642 14.73 17.51 56.54
CA ASN A 642 14.93 17.79 57.96
C ASN A 642 13.68 18.44 58.56
N VAL A 643 13.26 17.97 59.73
CA VAL A 643 12.13 18.55 60.45
C VAL A 643 12.61 19.76 61.25
N ALA A 644 12.02 20.93 60.98
CA ALA A 644 12.21 22.14 61.78
C ALA A 644 11.62 21.93 63.20
N LYS A 645 12.27 22.50 64.22
CA LYS A 645 11.94 22.29 65.63
C LYS A 645 11.38 23.52 66.30
#